data_AF-A0A2D7PMB7-F1
#
_entry.id   AF-A0A2D7PMB7-F1
#
_cell.length_a   1.000
_cell.length_b   1.000
_cell.length_c   1.000
_cell.angle_alpha   90.00
_cell.angle_beta   90.00
_cell.angle_gamma   90.00
#
_symmetry.space_group_name_H-M   'P 1'
#
loop_
_entity.id
_entity.type
_entity.pdbx_description
1 polymer ?
#
loop_
_entity_poly.entity_id
_entity_poly.type
_entity_poly.pdbx_seq_one_letter_code
_entity_poly.pdbx_strand_id
1 'polypeptide(L)'
;MIPRAASAQFKTVRLFQSENRSRGERIGLGLLWMVILVLGCSDAAPPIENSAGANPAPASAPRTGPPNVILVTLDTTRADALGTYGQSRPASPVVDALASGGVLFEQVSTSNPETLPSHATILTGLWPFSHGVRANSGYVMSATNETLAEILLQKGYRTAAEISARVLRASTLIDQGFEEFRGADDPTARMKEVFFVDEAGGKRSTNTRVGEDISQRGIEFIRRNQKRPFFLWLHYFDAHAPYSAPGKFNSQIPDSRYHAEVAHEDDALGRVVAEVKRLGLVEETLFVITADHGEGMNEHGEQSHSYGIYETTMRVPLVLAGLPDLPKGSRIRWPVRTVDIAPTVLEILGFKNNQGMQGESLVPLIKDPNHSLDLTGYGESTRFATTFGLPVIRFIRQGRWKYIHKVSPELYDLDADPNETRNLIGTEPQKAAELRERLKALLEEEAGAAPEDSIVEVDPNTEAELKVLGYLAHEAISLDANHESLDLWGEDTNGALPDANRLSEIRGLLMRKQFANASEILTPILQRYPESTVVLDMETTIQHGLGNDDAAFKALTRILELSPCDKKARTNALGLLSRQKLDQRTPDTLRRAAEACPEDLELLNEYAWLLATSPRTDFRNGEKAVYFSELAVAGSDSPSLPHLDTLACALAEKGDFSEAIQVTEENLARARSEKEPAFVLDLLESRLASFKSNQAIRQEEPSDQQND
;
A
#
# COMPACT_ATOMS: atom_id res chain seq x y z
N MET A 1 29.19 25.80 26.22
CA MET A 1 28.16 26.85 26.15
C MET A 1 26.84 26.15 25.91
N ILE A 2 25.89 26.26 26.83
CA ILE A 2 24.60 25.54 26.83
C ILE A 2 23.51 26.55 26.43
N PRO A 3 22.66 26.28 25.41
CA PRO A 3 21.42 27.01 25.24
C PRO A 3 20.26 26.33 25.98
N ARG A 4 19.46 27.18 26.63
CA ARG A 4 18.29 26.86 27.46
C ARG A 4 17.08 26.47 26.60
N ALA A 5 16.38 25.43 27.02
CA ALA A 5 15.02 25.10 26.59
C ALA A 5 13.99 26.12 27.11
N ALA A 6 13.08 26.53 26.24
CA ALA A 6 11.92 27.36 26.55
C ALA A 6 10.68 26.48 26.77
N SER A 7 9.87 26.87 27.75
CA SER A 7 8.68 26.19 28.25
C SER A 7 7.37 26.83 27.75
N ALA A 8 6.26 26.12 28.01
CA ALA A 8 4.84 26.52 27.96
C ALA A 8 4.11 26.28 26.61
N GLN A 9 2.86 25.81 26.53
CA GLN A 9 1.78 25.62 27.51
C GLN A 9 0.64 24.79 26.87
N PHE A 10 0.15 23.75 27.54
CA PHE A 10 -1.11 23.07 27.19
C PHE A 10 -2.31 23.90 27.70
N LYS A 11 -3.34 24.09 26.84
CA LYS A 11 -4.63 24.68 27.22
C LYS A 11 -5.73 23.62 27.21
N THR A 12 -6.32 23.41 28.39
CA THR A 12 -7.55 22.66 28.64
C THR A 12 -8.75 23.61 28.66
N VAL A 13 -9.85 23.30 27.96
CA VAL A 13 -11.19 23.89 28.18
C VAL A 13 -12.23 22.80 27.86
N ARG A 14 -12.74 22.07 28.87
CA ARG A 14 -13.98 22.26 29.65
C ARG A 14 -15.30 21.95 28.92
N LEU A 15 -15.89 20.84 29.39
CA LEU A 15 -17.29 20.45 29.35
C LEU A 15 -18.26 21.56 29.78
N PHE A 16 -19.40 21.66 29.08
CA PHE A 16 -20.63 22.27 29.58
C PHE A 16 -21.80 21.29 29.43
N GLN A 17 -22.47 21.02 30.55
CA GLN A 17 -23.79 20.40 30.64
C GLN A 17 -24.78 21.42 31.21
N SER A 18 -26.06 21.16 30.91
CA SER A 18 -27.30 21.71 31.48
C SER A 18 -27.77 23.06 30.86
N GLU A 19 -29.06 23.33 30.63
CA GLU A 19 -30.30 22.67 31.05
C GLU A 19 -31.53 23.31 30.32
N ASN A 20 -32.58 22.50 30.14
CA ASN A 20 -34.00 22.81 30.37
C ASN A 20 -34.96 23.47 29.34
N ARG A 21 -36.15 22.80 29.27
CA ARG A 21 -37.54 23.23 28.99
C ARG A 21 -37.97 23.44 27.53
N SER A 22 -39.18 23.09 27.06
CA SER A 22 -40.36 22.32 27.53
C SER A 22 -41.49 22.47 26.49
N ARG A 23 -42.40 21.46 26.38
CA ARG A 23 -43.79 21.49 25.80
C ARG A 23 -43.91 21.66 24.27
N GLY A 24 -44.80 21.00 23.52
CA GLY A 24 -45.89 20.05 23.81
C GLY A 24 -46.95 20.12 22.69
N GLU A 25 -47.50 18.94 22.31
CA GLU A 25 -48.85 18.69 21.72
C GLU A 25 -49.16 19.23 20.29
N ARG A 26 -50.03 18.69 19.40
CA ARG A 26 -50.91 17.50 19.28
C ARG A 26 -51.61 17.52 17.89
N ILE A 27 -51.92 16.34 17.34
CA ILE A 27 -53.16 15.90 16.60
C ILE A 27 -53.44 16.34 15.13
N GLY A 28 -53.84 15.33 14.31
CA GLY A 28 -54.85 15.44 13.23
C GLY A 28 -54.67 14.47 12.04
N LEU A 29 -54.98 13.17 12.15
CA LEU A 29 -56.15 12.46 11.57
C LEU A 29 -56.70 12.94 10.19
N GLY A 30 -56.76 12.01 9.21
CA GLY A 30 -57.51 12.17 7.96
C GLY A 30 -57.54 10.89 7.10
N LEU A 31 -58.71 10.25 7.06
CA LEU A 31 -59.04 8.92 6.52
C LEU A 31 -59.19 8.84 4.98
N LEU A 32 -58.86 7.66 4.45
CA LEU A 32 -59.58 6.81 3.47
C LEU A 32 -60.10 7.42 2.14
N TRP A 33 -59.87 6.73 1.01
CA TRP A 33 -60.92 6.15 0.14
C TRP A 33 -60.28 5.18 -0.88
N MET A 34 -60.69 3.91 -0.82
CA MET A 34 -60.58 2.90 -1.88
C MET A 34 -61.81 3.00 -2.78
N VAL A 35 -61.62 2.81 -4.10
CA VAL A 35 -62.65 2.17 -4.97
C VAL A 35 -61.96 1.20 -5.92
N ILE A 36 -62.44 -0.04 -5.89
CA ILE A 36 -62.19 -1.17 -6.79
C ILE A 36 -63.33 -1.22 -7.82
N LEU A 37 -63.04 -1.62 -9.07
CA LEU A 37 -63.86 -2.47 -9.99
C LEU A 37 -63.12 -2.52 -11.35
N VAL A 38 -62.54 -3.63 -11.83
CA VAL A 38 -63.03 -4.97 -12.24
C VAL A 38 -62.97 -5.14 -13.77
N LEU A 39 -62.09 -6.08 -14.16
CA LEU A 39 -62.11 -7.08 -15.25
C LEU A 39 -62.68 -6.75 -16.64
N GLY A 40 -61.86 -7.07 -17.65
CA GLY A 40 -62.28 -7.44 -19.01
C GLY A 40 -61.13 -8.01 -19.83
N CYS A 41 -60.95 -9.34 -19.79
CA CYS A 41 -60.13 -10.09 -20.75
C CYS A 41 -60.94 -10.32 -22.04
N SER A 42 -60.34 -10.09 -23.20
CA SER A 42 -60.56 -10.92 -24.40
C SER A 42 -59.51 -10.62 -25.47
N ASP A 43 -58.86 -11.70 -25.92
CA ASP A 43 -57.86 -11.81 -26.96
C ASP A 43 -58.32 -11.28 -28.33
N ALA A 44 -57.46 -10.47 -28.97
CA ALA A 44 -57.28 -10.44 -30.42
C ALA A 44 -56.02 -9.63 -30.75
N ALA A 45 -54.97 -10.29 -31.25
CA ALA A 45 -53.79 -9.64 -31.78
C ALA A 45 -54.03 -9.20 -33.25
N PRO A 46 -53.86 -7.92 -33.60
CA PRO A 46 -53.76 -7.46 -34.98
C PRO A 46 -52.29 -7.37 -35.45
N PRO A 47 -52.04 -7.21 -36.76
CA PRO A 47 -50.76 -7.52 -37.39
C PRO A 47 -49.69 -6.45 -37.18
N ILE A 48 -48.44 -6.87 -37.36
CA ILE A 48 -47.20 -6.10 -37.25
C ILE A 48 -47.24 -4.90 -38.22
N GLU A 49 -47.33 -3.69 -37.66
CA GLU A 49 -47.02 -2.44 -38.36
C GLU A 49 -45.60 -1.97 -37.99
N ASN A 50 -44.79 -1.73 -39.02
CA ASN A 50 -43.54 -0.99 -38.90
C ASN A 50 -43.85 0.47 -38.52
N SER A 51 -43.49 0.90 -37.31
CA SER A 51 -43.47 2.32 -36.94
C SER A 51 -42.08 2.76 -36.49
N ALA A 52 -41.38 3.46 -37.38
CA ALA A 52 -40.38 4.45 -37.01
C ALA A 52 -41.07 5.54 -36.17
N GLY A 53 -40.50 5.84 -34.99
CA GLY A 53 -41.04 6.83 -34.05
C GLY A 53 -40.97 6.33 -32.62
N ALA A 54 -39.75 6.14 -32.09
CA ALA A 54 -39.59 5.99 -30.65
C ALA A 54 -39.98 7.31 -29.98
N ASN A 55 -41.13 7.34 -29.30
CA ASN A 55 -41.42 8.39 -28.34
C ASN A 55 -40.25 8.43 -27.32
N PRO A 56 -39.69 9.61 -26.99
CA PRO A 56 -38.74 9.70 -25.91
C PRO A 56 -39.43 9.15 -24.65
N ALA A 57 -38.74 8.25 -23.94
CA ALA A 57 -39.20 7.77 -22.65
C ALA A 57 -39.57 8.97 -21.77
N PRO A 58 -40.66 8.89 -20.98
CA PRO A 58 -41.00 9.97 -20.06
C PRO A 58 -39.78 10.30 -19.21
N ALA A 59 -39.43 11.58 -19.15
CA ALA A 59 -38.35 12.06 -18.31
C ALA A 59 -38.57 11.54 -16.88
N SER A 60 -37.54 10.89 -16.33
CA SER A 60 -37.53 10.42 -14.95
C SER A 60 -37.93 11.56 -14.02
N ALA A 61 -38.74 11.25 -13.01
CA ALA A 61 -39.14 12.24 -12.03
C ALA A 61 -37.89 12.91 -11.42
N PRO A 62 -37.91 14.24 -11.16
CA PRO A 62 -36.78 14.93 -10.54
C PRO A 62 -36.45 14.28 -9.20
N ARG A 63 -35.17 14.02 -8.98
CA ARG A 63 -34.69 13.39 -7.75
C ARG A 63 -35.01 14.26 -6.54
N THR A 64 -35.48 13.63 -5.47
CA THR A 64 -35.96 14.30 -4.25
C THR A 64 -34.87 14.54 -3.20
N GLY A 65 -33.65 14.04 -3.43
CA GLY A 65 -32.51 14.16 -2.52
C GLY A 65 -31.15 13.81 -3.15
N PRO A 66 -30.04 14.09 -2.44
CA PRO A 66 -28.68 13.80 -2.92
C PRO A 66 -28.46 12.29 -3.13
N PRO A 67 -27.65 11.87 -4.12
CA PRO A 67 -27.45 10.45 -4.40
C PRO A 67 -26.61 9.75 -3.36
N ASN A 68 -26.76 8.43 -3.33
CA ASN A 68 -25.74 7.56 -2.78
C ASN A 68 -24.59 7.45 -3.77
N VAL A 69 -23.39 7.19 -3.27
CA VAL A 69 -22.21 6.92 -4.09
C VAL A 69 -21.64 5.57 -3.66
N ILE A 70 -21.47 4.66 -4.62
CA ILE A 70 -20.75 3.40 -4.42
C ILE A 70 -19.52 3.44 -5.33
N LEU A 71 -18.34 3.63 -4.72
CA LEU A 71 -17.06 3.46 -5.39
C LEU A 71 -16.69 1.98 -5.34
N VAL A 72 -16.50 1.37 -6.51
CA VAL A 72 -16.07 -0.01 -6.67
C VAL A 72 -14.69 0.00 -7.29
N THR A 73 -13.71 -0.54 -6.57
CA THR A 73 -12.36 -0.75 -7.08
C THR A 73 -12.09 -2.24 -7.25
N LEU A 74 -11.67 -2.62 -8.46
CA LEU A 74 -11.33 -3.99 -8.86
C LEU A 74 -9.80 -4.08 -8.97
N ASP A 75 -9.12 -4.49 -7.90
CA ASP A 75 -7.66 -4.46 -7.80
C ASP A 75 -6.99 -5.25 -8.93
N THR A 76 -5.98 -4.67 -9.58
CA THR A 76 -5.24 -5.25 -10.73
C THR A 76 -6.08 -5.57 -12.00
N THR A 77 -7.35 -5.17 -12.05
CA THR A 77 -8.21 -5.48 -13.19
C THR A 77 -7.87 -4.61 -14.41
N ARG A 78 -7.33 -5.25 -15.46
CA ARG A 78 -7.07 -4.61 -16.75
C ARG A 78 -8.37 -4.21 -17.42
N ALA A 79 -8.36 -3.08 -18.13
CA ALA A 79 -9.52 -2.67 -18.92
C ALA A 79 -9.94 -3.76 -19.93
N ASP A 80 -8.97 -4.33 -20.66
CA ASP A 80 -9.19 -5.36 -21.69
C ASP A 80 -9.53 -6.76 -21.13
N ALA A 81 -9.63 -6.91 -19.81
CA ALA A 81 -10.19 -8.11 -19.17
C ALA A 81 -11.72 -8.11 -19.13
N LEU A 82 -12.36 -6.95 -19.39
CA LEU A 82 -13.81 -6.77 -19.31
C LEU A 82 -14.47 -6.78 -20.69
N GLY A 83 -15.67 -7.36 -20.79
CA GLY A 83 -16.42 -7.50 -22.03
C GLY A 83 -16.70 -6.16 -22.72
N THR A 84 -17.05 -5.13 -21.95
CA THR A 84 -17.32 -3.76 -22.45
C THR A 84 -16.12 -3.06 -23.11
N TYR A 85 -14.90 -3.56 -22.84
CA TYR A 85 -13.64 -3.12 -23.45
C TYR A 85 -13.13 -4.08 -24.55
N GLY A 86 -13.91 -5.09 -24.92
CA GLY A 86 -13.60 -5.97 -26.06
C GLY A 86 -13.14 -7.38 -25.68
N GLN A 87 -13.16 -7.76 -24.40
CA GLN A 87 -12.87 -9.14 -24.01
C GLN A 87 -13.93 -10.10 -24.60
N SER A 88 -13.47 -11.13 -25.30
CA SER A 88 -14.36 -12.16 -25.88
C SER A 88 -14.84 -13.19 -24.85
N ARG A 89 -14.12 -13.33 -23.72
CA ARG A 89 -14.51 -14.21 -22.62
C ARG A 89 -15.62 -13.55 -21.79
N PRO A 90 -16.69 -14.27 -21.40
CA PRO A 90 -17.74 -13.72 -20.56
C PRO A 90 -17.28 -13.63 -19.10
N ALA A 91 -16.36 -12.70 -18.81
CA ALA A 91 -15.77 -12.52 -17.49
C ALA A 91 -16.45 -11.44 -16.65
N SER A 92 -17.25 -10.54 -17.24
CA SER A 92 -17.76 -9.36 -16.51
C SER A 92 -19.21 -8.94 -16.82
N PRO A 93 -20.19 -9.86 -16.83
CA PRO A 93 -21.57 -9.52 -17.23
C PRO A 93 -22.23 -8.43 -16.38
N VAL A 94 -21.88 -8.26 -15.10
CA VAL A 94 -22.44 -7.22 -14.23
C VAL A 94 -21.88 -5.86 -14.60
N VAL A 95 -20.56 -5.73 -14.73
CA VAL A 95 -19.91 -4.48 -15.16
C VAL A 95 -20.35 -4.10 -16.57
N ASP A 96 -20.46 -5.06 -17.48
CA ASP A 96 -20.94 -4.83 -18.85
C ASP A 96 -22.37 -4.28 -18.87
N ALA A 97 -23.26 -4.82 -18.02
CA ALA A 97 -24.62 -4.33 -17.89
C ALA A 97 -24.66 -2.90 -17.33
N LEU A 98 -23.84 -2.59 -16.31
CA LEU A 98 -23.74 -1.23 -15.75
C LEU A 98 -23.21 -0.24 -16.79
N ALA A 99 -22.19 -0.62 -17.56
CA ALA A 99 -21.65 0.18 -18.66
C ALA A 99 -22.70 0.46 -19.74
N SER A 100 -23.47 -0.56 -20.15
CA SER A 100 -24.55 -0.40 -21.15
C SER A 100 -25.65 0.56 -20.69
N GLY A 101 -25.88 0.64 -19.37
CA GLY A 101 -26.85 1.54 -18.75
C GLY A 101 -26.28 2.90 -18.32
N GLY A 102 -24.99 3.15 -18.54
CA GLY A 102 -24.28 4.32 -18.03
C GLY A 102 -23.28 4.90 -19.03
N VAL A 103 -22.20 5.48 -18.51
CA VAL A 103 -21.10 6.09 -19.26
C VAL A 103 -19.84 5.26 -19.08
N LEU A 104 -19.26 4.82 -20.20
CA LEU A 104 -17.97 4.14 -20.24
C LEU A 104 -16.88 5.09 -20.72
N PHE A 105 -15.73 5.12 -20.05
CA PHE A 105 -14.54 5.83 -20.52
C PHE A 105 -13.54 4.83 -21.11
N GLU A 106 -13.17 5.00 -22.38
CA GLU A 106 -12.40 3.99 -23.11
C GLU A 106 -10.90 4.04 -22.83
N GLN A 107 -10.39 5.23 -22.47
CA GLN A 107 -8.97 5.50 -22.32
C GLN A 107 -8.73 6.15 -20.94
N VAL A 108 -8.52 5.34 -19.91
CA VAL A 108 -8.31 5.81 -18.53
C VAL A 108 -6.91 5.41 -18.10
N SER A 109 -6.10 6.38 -17.70
CA SER A 109 -4.75 6.13 -17.16
C SER A 109 -4.76 6.24 -15.64
N THR A 110 -4.18 5.25 -14.96
CA THR A 110 -3.80 5.37 -13.55
C THR A 110 -2.45 6.07 -13.39
N SER A 111 -2.14 6.53 -12.18
CA SER A 111 -0.91 7.27 -11.83
C SER A 111 0.20 6.38 -11.31
N ASN A 112 -0.10 5.17 -10.83
CA ASN A 112 0.89 4.26 -10.26
C ASN A 112 0.49 2.78 -10.48
N PRO A 113 1.43 1.86 -10.74
CA PRO A 113 1.13 0.43 -10.86
C PRO A 113 1.13 -0.30 -9.50
N GLU A 114 0.90 0.42 -8.39
CA GLU A 114 0.73 -0.14 -7.04
C GLU A 114 -0.55 0.37 -6.36
N THR A 115 -1.16 -0.50 -5.55
CA THR A 115 -2.48 -0.32 -4.93
C THR A 115 -2.65 0.94 -4.08
N LEU A 116 -1.84 1.12 -3.04
CA LEU A 116 -1.95 2.23 -2.09
C LEU A 116 -1.78 3.61 -2.75
N PRO A 117 -0.73 3.89 -3.55
CA PRO A 117 -0.59 5.19 -4.21
C PRO A 117 -1.73 5.47 -5.21
N SER A 118 -2.20 4.46 -5.94
CA SER A 118 -3.33 4.62 -6.86
C SER A 118 -4.65 4.93 -6.15
N HIS A 119 -4.92 4.28 -5.02
CA HIS A 119 -6.11 4.60 -4.22
C HIS A 119 -6.01 5.97 -3.54
N ALA A 120 -4.82 6.37 -3.08
CA ALA A 120 -4.59 7.72 -2.59
C ALA A 120 -4.88 8.75 -3.68
N THR A 121 -4.45 8.53 -4.93
CA THR A 121 -4.80 9.37 -6.08
C THR A 121 -6.32 9.42 -6.32
N ILE A 122 -7.01 8.27 -6.33
CA ILE A 122 -8.48 8.21 -6.56
C ILE A 122 -9.25 8.99 -5.50
N LEU A 123 -8.87 8.85 -4.22
CA LEU A 123 -9.60 9.43 -3.10
C LEU A 123 -9.28 10.91 -2.89
N THR A 124 -8.06 11.36 -3.19
CA THR A 124 -7.66 12.77 -2.96
C THR A 124 -7.81 13.64 -4.20
N GLY A 125 -7.78 13.04 -5.40
CA GLY A 125 -7.65 13.82 -6.64
C GLY A 125 -6.28 14.50 -6.78
N LEU A 126 -5.25 13.98 -6.13
CA LEU A 126 -3.85 14.42 -6.20
C LEU A 126 -2.96 13.40 -6.90
N TRP A 127 -1.83 13.83 -7.44
CA TRP A 127 -0.80 12.94 -7.98
C TRP A 127 0.07 12.31 -6.88
N PRO A 128 0.75 11.17 -7.15
CA PRO A 128 1.67 10.53 -6.21
C PRO A 128 2.70 11.45 -5.57
N PHE A 129 3.30 12.34 -6.36
CA PHE A 129 4.27 13.32 -5.88
C PHE A 129 3.64 14.45 -5.03
N SER A 130 2.33 14.68 -5.12
CA SER A 130 1.62 15.72 -4.35
C SER A 130 1.03 15.17 -3.07
N HIS A 131 0.42 13.97 -3.08
CA HIS A 131 -0.06 13.36 -1.84
C HIS A 131 1.04 12.64 -1.04
N GLY A 132 2.22 12.42 -1.63
CA GLY A 132 3.42 11.90 -0.95
C GLY A 132 3.50 10.37 -0.85
N VAL A 133 2.50 9.64 -1.38
CA VAL A 133 2.46 8.17 -1.32
C VAL A 133 2.86 7.62 -2.69
N ARG A 134 3.97 6.89 -2.76
CA ARG A 134 4.58 6.50 -4.05
C ARG A 134 4.85 5.00 -4.22
N ALA A 135 4.60 4.21 -3.17
CA ALA A 135 4.64 2.74 -3.17
C ALA A 135 3.77 2.18 -2.03
N ASN A 136 3.52 0.87 -2.04
CA ASN A 136 2.72 0.16 -1.03
C ASN A 136 3.37 0.04 0.35
N SER A 137 4.70 0.11 0.42
CA SER A 137 5.49 -0.01 1.67
C SER A 137 6.32 1.25 1.92
N GLY A 138 6.46 1.65 3.18
CA GLY A 138 7.26 2.81 3.58
C GLY A 138 6.54 4.16 3.47
N TYR A 139 5.28 4.17 3.06
CA TYR A 139 4.52 5.41 2.88
C TYR A 139 3.21 5.41 3.68
N VAL A 140 2.85 6.59 4.17
CA VAL A 140 1.57 6.93 4.81
C VAL A 140 1.01 8.16 4.10
N MET A 141 -0.30 8.21 3.93
CA MET A 141 -0.93 9.43 3.41
C MET A 141 -0.89 10.52 4.49
N SER A 142 -0.55 11.76 4.12
CA SER A 142 -0.63 12.85 5.09
C SER A 142 -2.07 13.13 5.52
N ALA A 143 -2.28 13.33 6.82
CA ALA A 143 -3.55 13.77 7.38
C ALA A 143 -4.03 15.15 6.85
N THR A 144 -3.16 15.91 6.19
CA THR A 144 -3.51 17.18 5.54
C THR A 144 -4.14 16.99 4.16
N ASN A 145 -4.01 15.81 3.55
CA ASN A 145 -4.59 15.51 2.26
C ASN A 145 -6.09 15.22 2.46
N GLU A 146 -6.94 16.19 2.15
CA GLU A 146 -8.39 16.01 2.25
C GLU A 146 -8.89 14.99 1.22
N THR A 147 -9.58 13.95 1.69
CA THR A 147 -10.14 12.90 0.82
C THR A 147 -11.59 13.17 0.41
N LEU A 148 -12.04 12.53 -0.67
CA LEU A 148 -13.43 12.47 -1.10
C LEU A 148 -14.34 12.00 0.06
N ALA A 149 -13.88 11.03 0.85
CA ALA A 149 -14.63 10.53 2.00
C ALA A 149 -14.85 11.64 3.06
N GLU A 150 -13.79 12.39 3.39
CA GLU A 150 -13.88 13.51 4.34
C GLU A 150 -14.84 14.60 3.82
N ILE A 151 -14.71 14.97 2.55
CA ILE A 151 -15.59 15.95 1.92
C ILE A 151 -17.05 15.49 2.01
N LEU A 152 -17.34 14.23 1.66
CA LEU A 152 -18.72 13.72 1.68
C LEU A 152 -19.26 13.58 3.11
N LEU A 153 -18.43 13.17 4.08
CA LEU A 153 -18.79 13.15 5.48
C LEU A 153 -19.19 14.55 5.97
N GLN A 154 -18.39 15.58 5.63
CA GLN A 154 -18.71 16.98 5.94
C GLN A 154 -20.01 17.46 5.26
N LYS A 155 -20.38 16.90 4.10
CA LYS A 155 -21.66 17.15 3.41
C LYS A 155 -22.83 16.33 3.96
N GLY A 156 -22.62 15.56 5.03
CA GLY A 156 -23.67 14.84 5.76
C GLY A 156 -23.96 13.43 5.25
N TYR A 157 -23.09 12.89 4.39
CA TYR A 157 -23.15 11.49 3.97
C TYR A 157 -22.72 10.58 5.11
N ARG A 158 -23.29 9.37 5.15
CA ARG A 158 -22.71 8.26 5.91
C ARG A 158 -21.57 7.66 5.10
N THR A 159 -20.41 7.42 5.70
CA THR A 159 -19.23 6.95 4.96
C THR A 159 -18.76 5.59 5.47
N ALA A 160 -18.54 4.65 4.55
CA ALA A 160 -17.97 3.35 4.88
C ALA A 160 -17.03 2.82 3.79
N ALA A 161 -16.07 2.00 4.21
CA ALA A 161 -15.13 1.31 3.33
C ALA A 161 -15.04 -0.17 3.73
N GLU A 162 -15.22 -1.05 2.74
CA GLU A 162 -15.07 -2.49 2.86
C GLU A 162 -13.88 -2.93 2.03
N ILE A 163 -12.76 -3.21 2.70
CA ILE A 163 -11.45 -3.33 2.05
C ILE A 163 -10.88 -4.75 2.11
N SER A 164 -10.42 -5.23 0.96
CA SER A 164 -9.82 -6.57 0.83
C SER A 164 -8.30 -6.59 0.95
N ALA A 165 -7.62 -5.54 0.48
CA ALA A 165 -6.16 -5.47 0.44
C ALA A 165 -5.56 -4.97 1.76
N ARG A 166 -4.50 -5.62 2.21
CA ARG A 166 -3.82 -5.27 3.48
C ARG A 166 -2.97 -4.00 3.42
N VAL A 167 -2.52 -3.64 2.23
CA VAL A 167 -1.80 -2.38 1.98
C VAL A 167 -2.69 -1.16 2.26
N LEU A 168 -4.01 -1.32 2.15
CA LEU A 168 -5.03 -0.33 2.45
C LEU A 168 -5.54 -0.49 3.89
N ARG A 169 -4.66 -0.27 4.88
CA ARG A 169 -4.95 -0.40 6.31
C ARG A 169 -5.04 0.98 6.97
N ALA A 170 -5.75 1.10 8.08
CA ALA A 170 -5.92 2.39 8.76
C ALA A 170 -4.58 3.05 9.17
N SER A 171 -3.53 2.28 9.43
CA SER A 171 -2.21 2.85 9.74
C SER A 171 -1.51 3.54 8.56
N THR A 172 -2.03 3.42 7.32
CA THR A 172 -1.59 4.25 6.18
C THR A 172 -2.41 5.53 6.02
N LEU A 173 -3.34 5.80 6.95
CA LEU A 173 -4.29 6.93 6.95
C LEU A 173 -5.24 6.99 5.74
N ILE A 174 -5.31 5.92 4.94
CA ILE A 174 -6.23 5.84 3.80
C ILE A 174 -7.71 5.74 4.22
N ASP A 175 -7.97 5.53 5.51
CA ASP A 175 -9.30 5.45 6.14
C ASP A 175 -9.89 6.82 6.51
N GLN A 176 -9.13 7.90 6.32
CA GLN A 176 -9.59 9.28 6.52
C GLN A 176 -10.99 9.51 5.94
N GLY A 177 -11.90 10.03 6.78
CA GLY A 177 -13.27 10.38 6.37
C GLY A 177 -14.26 9.23 6.34
N PHE A 178 -13.86 7.98 6.57
CA PHE A 178 -14.77 6.84 6.70
C PHE A 178 -15.21 6.65 8.17
N GLU A 179 -16.52 6.72 8.45
CA GLU A 179 -17.06 6.43 9.79
C GLU A 179 -16.97 4.93 10.14
N GLU A 180 -17.08 4.07 9.12
CA GLU A 180 -16.94 2.62 9.25
C GLU A 180 -15.88 2.13 8.26
N PHE A 181 -14.67 1.84 8.74
CA PHE A 181 -13.58 1.27 7.93
C PHE A 181 -13.32 -0.18 8.36
N ARG A 182 -13.56 -1.13 7.45
CA ARG A 182 -13.36 -2.56 7.68
C ARG A 182 -12.40 -3.12 6.64
N GLY A 183 -11.10 -3.01 6.91
CA GLY A 183 -10.03 -3.52 6.05
C GLY A 183 -9.51 -4.89 6.44
N ALA A 184 -8.55 -5.42 5.67
CA ALA A 184 -8.06 -6.81 5.68
C ALA A 184 -7.67 -7.35 7.07
N ASP A 185 -7.34 -6.47 7.99
CA ASP A 185 -6.95 -6.67 9.38
C ASP A 185 -8.11 -6.80 10.39
N ASP A 186 -9.36 -6.49 10.00
CA ASP A 186 -10.55 -6.69 10.86
C ASP A 186 -10.70 -8.18 11.28
N PRO A 187 -10.74 -8.49 12.60
CA PRO A 187 -10.79 -9.86 13.11
C PRO A 187 -12.09 -10.62 12.77
N THR A 188 -13.14 -9.91 12.34
CA THR A 188 -14.45 -10.49 12.04
C THR A 188 -14.60 -10.95 10.59
N ALA A 189 -13.61 -10.68 9.76
CA ALA A 189 -13.76 -10.90 8.34
C ALA A 189 -13.38 -12.29 7.86
N ARG A 190 -13.97 -12.64 6.72
CA ARG A 190 -13.74 -13.92 6.10
C ARG A 190 -12.55 -13.85 5.15
N MET A 191 -11.52 -14.61 5.48
CA MET A 191 -10.32 -14.74 4.66
C MET A 191 -10.48 -15.86 3.62
N LYS A 192 -10.02 -15.61 2.40
CA LYS A 192 -9.63 -16.58 1.37
C LYS A 192 -8.35 -17.23 1.84
N GLU A 193 -8.35 -18.54 2.00
CA GLU A 193 -7.10 -19.28 2.20
C GLU A 193 -6.38 -19.37 0.85
N VAL A 194 -5.35 -18.53 0.67
CA VAL A 194 -4.47 -18.62 -0.51
C VAL A 194 -3.43 -19.70 -0.24
N PHE A 195 -3.61 -20.89 -0.80
CA PHE A 195 -2.76 -22.03 -0.52
C PHE A 195 -1.42 -21.98 -1.25
N PHE A 196 -0.34 -22.04 -0.49
CA PHE A 196 1.00 -22.43 -0.95
C PHE A 196 1.37 -23.79 -0.37
N VAL A 197 2.15 -24.58 -1.11
CA VAL A 197 2.60 -25.91 -0.67
C VAL A 197 3.93 -25.74 0.07
N ASP A 198 4.00 -26.16 1.34
CA ASP A 198 5.24 -26.22 2.12
C ASP A 198 5.96 -27.57 1.97
N GLU A 199 7.18 -27.66 2.55
CA GLU A 199 8.13 -28.77 2.42
C GLU A 199 7.58 -30.14 2.88
N ALA A 200 6.51 -30.20 3.68
CA ALA A 200 5.90 -31.47 4.13
C ALA A 200 4.69 -31.91 3.28
N GLY A 201 4.37 -31.17 2.22
CA GLY A 201 3.08 -31.27 1.54
C GLY A 201 1.95 -30.59 2.32
N GLY A 202 2.27 -29.75 3.31
CA GLY A 202 1.34 -28.96 4.08
C GLY A 202 0.84 -27.75 3.29
N LYS A 203 -0.46 -27.49 3.34
CA LYS A 203 -1.07 -26.28 2.80
C LYS A 203 -0.90 -25.14 3.81
N ARG A 204 -0.18 -24.09 3.45
CA ARG A 204 -0.16 -22.82 4.20
C ARG A 204 -1.04 -21.80 3.48
N SER A 205 -1.82 -21.02 4.24
CA SER A 205 -2.69 -19.98 3.71
C SER A 205 -2.13 -18.58 4.01
N THR A 206 -2.18 -17.69 3.02
CA THR A 206 -2.18 -16.23 3.29
C THR A 206 -3.63 -15.75 3.30
N ASN A 207 -3.87 -14.64 4.00
CA ASN A 207 -5.20 -14.07 4.18
C ASN A 207 -5.41 -12.91 3.20
N THR A 208 -6.12 -13.14 2.10
CA THR A 208 -6.79 -12.07 1.34
C THR A 208 -8.29 -12.28 1.50
N ARG A 209 -9.14 -11.25 1.54
CA ARG A 209 -10.58 -11.47 1.75
C ARG A 209 -11.26 -11.91 0.45
N VAL A 210 -12.28 -12.76 0.58
CA VAL A 210 -13.06 -13.20 -0.57
C VAL A 210 -14.07 -12.11 -0.93
N GLY A 211 -14.21 -11.76 -2.21
CA GLY A 211 -15.15 -10.73 -2.67
C GLY A 211 -16.57 -10.84 -2.09
N GLU A 212 -17.12 -12.03 -1.86
CA GLU A 212 -18.46 -12.18 -1.27
C GLU A 212 -18.61 -11.57 0.12
N ASP A 213 -17.54 -11.56 0.92
CA ASP A 213 -17.53 -11.00 2.27
C ASP A 213 -17.61 -9.47 2.22
N ILE A 214 -16.88 -8.85 1.27
CA ILE A 214 -16.96 -7.42 0.96
C ILE A 214 -18.38 -7.05 0.52
N SER A 215 -18.95 -7.82 -0.40
CA SER A 215 -20.32 -7.59 -0.87
C SER A 215 -21.34 -7.71 0.26
N GLN A 216 -21.19 -8.71 1.14
CA GLN A 216 -22.10 -8.92 2.27
C GLN A 216 -22.06 -7.77 3.27
N ARG A 217 -20.86 -7.31 3.65
CA ARG A 217 -20.69 -6.18 4.55
C ARG A 217 -21.21 -4.86 3.94
N GLY A 218 -20.98 -4.66 2.64
CA GLY A 218 -21.53 -3.54 1.90
C GLY A 218 -23.06 -3.54 1.89
N ILE A 219 -23.68 -4.70 1.64
CA ILE A 219 -25.14 -4.89 1.69
C ILE A 219 -25.71 -4.55 3.08
N GLU A 220 -25.03 -4.96 4.16
CA GLU A 220 -25.43 -4.63 5.52
C GLU A 220 -25.38 -3.12 5.80
N PHE A 221 -24.35 -2.44 5.32
CA PHE A 221 -24.25 -1.00 5.40
C PHE A 221 -25.37 -0.30 4.61
N ILE A 222 -25.63 -0.70 3.37
CA ILE A 222 -26.70 -0.14 2.52
C ILE A 222 -28.06 -0.28 3.21
N ARG A 223 -28.39 -1.47 3.73
CA ARG A 223 -29.67 -1.73 4.43
C ARG A 223 -29.88 -0.83 5.64
N ARG A 224 -28.82 -0.57 6.41
CA ARG A 224 -28.86 0.31 7.59
C ARG A 224 -29.02 1.79 7.21
N ASN A 225 -28.50 2.19 6.04
CA ASN A 225 -28.37 3.60 5.66
C ASN A 225 -29.28 4.06 4.52
N GLN A 226 -30.11 3.19 3.93
CA GLN A 226 -31.02 3.47 2.78
C GLN A 226 -31.95 4.70 2.88
N LYS A 227 -32.03 5.39 4.03
CA LYS A 227 -32.82 6.61 4.24
C LYS A 227 -31.99 7.89 4.29
N ARG A 228 -30.67 7.79 4.17
CA ARG A 228 -29.71 8.90 4.19
C ARG A 228 -28.73 8.72 3.03
N PRO A 229 -28.19 9.81 2.45
CA PRO A 229 -27.13 9.68 1.48
C PRO A 229 -25.92 9.00 2.11
N PHE A 230 -25.27 8.13 1.35
CA PHE A 230 -24.07 7.43 1.79
C PHE A 230 -23.00 7.37 0.72
N PHE A 231 -21.75 7.31 1.15
CA PHE A 231 -20.58 6.97 0.34
C PHE A 231 -20.04 5.63 0.83
N LEU A 232 -20.02 4.65 -0.05
CA LEU A 232 -19.54 3.31 0.23
C LEU A 232 -18.42 2.97 -0.75
N TRP A 233 -17.24 2.66 -0.22
CA TRP A 233 -16.15 2.11 -1.01
C TRP A 233 -16.10 0.59 -0.84
N LEU A 234 -16.22 -0.14 -1.94
CA LEU A 234 -16.09 -1.58 -2.03
C LEU A 234 -14.83 -1.92 -2.82
N HIS A 235 -13.86 -2.54 -2.16
CA HIS A 235 -12.60 -2.92 -2.76
C HIS A 235 -12.47 -4.44 -2.88
N TYR A 236 -12.40 -4.94 -4.11
CA TYR A 236 -12.19 -6.34 -4.45
C TYR A 236 -10.72 -6.58 -4.79
N PHE A 237 -10.14 -7.70 -4.35
CA PHE A 237 -8.70 -8.03 -4.50
C PHE A 237 -8.47 -9.36 -5.23
N ASP A 238 -9.56 -10.07 -5.56
CA ASP A 238 -9.52 -11.45 -6.01
C ASP A 238 -8.76 -11.59 -7.35
N ALA A 239 -8.75 -10.59 -8.24
CA ALA A 239 -8.01 -10.57 -9.51
C ALA A 239 -6.48 -10.45 -9.38
N HIS A 240 -5.93 -10.43 -8.16
CA HIS A 240 -4.49 -10.36 -7.89
C HIS A 240 -3.80 -11.74 -7.84
N ALA A 241 -2.51 -11.81 -8.22
CA ALA A 241 -1.73 -13.04 -8.09
C ALA A 241 -1.48 -13.42 -6.61
N PRO A 242 -1.49 -14.72 -6.23
CA PRO A 242 -1.75 -15.89 -7.07
C PRO A 242 -3.25 -16.12 -7.33
N TYR A 243 -3.58 -16.31 -8.61
CA TYR A 243 -4.95 -16.53 -9.06
C TYR A 243 -5.48 -17.90 -8.61
N SER A 244 -6.43 -17.87 -7.69
CA SER A 244 -7.02 -18.98 -6.94
C SER A 244 -8.56 -18.88 -6.83
N ALA A 245 -9.23 -18.52 -7.94
CA ALA A 245 -10.68 -18.35 -7.99
C ALA A 245 -11.45 -19.59 -7.47
N PRO A 246 -12.66 -19.44 -6.90
CA PRO A 246 -13.50 -20.57 -6.53
C PRO A 246 -13.74 -21.53 -7.71
N GLY A 247 -13.87 -22.83 -7.40
CA GLY A 247 -13.90 -23.91 -8.41
C GLY A 247 -14.93 -23.72 -9.53
N LYS A 248 -16.07 -23.06 -9.27
CA LYS A 248 -17.09 -22.77 -10.31
C LYS A 248 -16.54 -21.88 -11.43
N PHE A 249 -15.77 -20.85 -11.11
CA PHE A 249 -15.21 -19.91 -12.09
C PHE A 249 -14.04 -20.51 -12.84
N ASN A 250 -13.16 -21.20 -12.12
CA ASN A 250 -12.07 -21.96 -12.71
C ASN A 250 -12.55 -23.04 -13.70
N SER A 251 -13.74 -23.61 -13.47
CA SER A 251 -14.34 -24.57 -14.41
C SER A 251 -15.00 -23.89 -15.61
N GLN A 252 -15.50 -22.66 -15.45
CA GLN A 252 -16.11 -21.86 -16.53
C GLN A 252 -15.05 -21.25 -17.46
N ILE A 253 -13.88 -20.90 -16.93
CA ILE A 253 -12.77 -20.28 -17.67
C ILE A 253 -11.48 -21.08 -17.42
N PRO A 254 -11.39 -22.33 -17.92
CA PRO A 254 -10.26 -23.23 -17.63
C PRO A 254 -8.93 -22.75 -18.19
N ASP A 255 -8.96 -21.96 -19.27
CA ASP A 255 -7.77 -21.53 -20.00
C ASP A 255 -7.13 -20.25 -19.43
N SER A 256 -7.72 -19.64 -18.39
CA SER A 256 -7.18 -18.43 -17.77
C SER A 256 -7.62 -18.27 -16.32
N ARG A 257 -6.68 -18.44 -15.39
CA ARG A 257 -6.92 -18.21 -13.96
C ARG A 257 -7.23 -16.74 -13.63
N TYR A 258 -6.57 -15.79 -14.28
CA TYR A 258 -6.81 -14.36 -14.09
C TYR A 258 -8.26 -13.98 -14.42
N HIS A 259 -8.73 -14.27 -15.64
CA HIS A 259 -10.13 -14.04 -16.03
C HIS A 259 -11.16 -14.79 -15.15
N ALA A 260 -10.79 -15.93 -14.57
CA ALA A 260 -11.66 -16.63 -13.61
C ALA A 260 -11.81 -15.84 -12.29
N GLU A 261 -10.77 -15.14 -11.85
CA GLU A 261 -10.86 -14.21 -10.71
C GLU A 261 -11.67 -12.97 -11.06
N VAL A 262 -11.48 -12.37 -12.25
CA VAL A 262 -12.32 -11.25 -12.73
C VAL A 262 -13.81 -11.63 -12.73
N ALA A 263 -14.13 -12.84 -13.18
CA ALA A 263 -15.50 -13.36 -13.13
C ALA A 263 -16.03 -13.57 -11.71
N HIS A 264 -15.14 -13.85 -10.76
CA HIS A 264 -15.51 -13.98 -9.35
C HIS A 264 -15.81 -12.64 -8.71
N GLU A 265 -14.99 -11.62 -8.96
CA GLU A 265 -15.25 -10.25 -8.51
C GLU A 265 -16.54 -9.67 -9.10
N ASP A 266 -16.79 -9.91 -10.40
CA ASP A 266 -18.03 -9.47 -11.06
C ASP A 266 -19.28 -10.13 -10.45
N ASP A 267 -19.24 -11.44 -10.14
CA ASP A 267 -20.32 -12.15 -9.43
C ASP A 267 -20.55 -11.59 -8.02
N ALA A 268 -19.47 -11.24 -7.32
CA ALA A 268 -19.55 -10.63 -5.99
C ALA A 268 -20.22 -9.24 -6.07
N LEU A 269 -19.76 -8.36 -6.96
CA LEU A 269 -20.39 -7.07 -7.25
C LEU A 269 -21.87 -7.21 -7.62
N GLY A 270 -22.22 -8.24 -8.41
CA GLY A 270 -23.59 -8.56 -8.79
C GLY A 270 -24.55 -8.69 -7.62
N ARG A 271 -24.08 -9.17 -6.46
CA ARG A 271 -24.89 -9.28 -5.23
C ARG A 271 -25.26 -7.91 -4.67
N VAL A 272 -24.33 -6.96 -4.68
CA VAL A 272 -24.57 -5.59 -4.22
C VAL A 272 -25.55 -4.89 -5.17
N VAL A 273 -25.32 -5.01 -6.48
CA VAL A 273 -26.21 -4.43 -7.51
C VAL A 273 -27.62 -5.00 -7.40
N ALA A 274 -27.75 -6.31 -7.18
CA ALA A 274 -29.05 -6.97 -6.98
C ALA A 274 -29.76 -6.45 -5.72
N GLU A 275 -29.03 -6.20 -4.63
CA GLU A 275 -29.61 -5.64 -3.41
C GLU A 275 -30.04 -4.17 -3.60
N VAL A 276 -29.22 -3.33 -4.22
CA VAL A 276 -29.58 -1.93 -4.55
C VAL A 276 -30.87 -1.92 -5.40
N LYS A 277 -30.99 -2.83 -6.36
CA LYS A 277 -32.22 -3.04 -7.15
C LYS A 277 -33.40 -3.48 -6.29
N ARG A 278 -33.21 -4.44 -5.39
CA ARG A 278 -34.25 -4.94 -4.47
C ARG A 278 -34.78 -3.85 -3.54
N LEU A 279 -33.92 -2.93 -3.13
CA LEU A 279 -34.27 -1.78 -2.27
C LEU A 279 -34.86 -0.60 -3.05
N GLY A 280 -34.88 -0.65 -4.39
CA GLY A 280 -35.38 0.44 -5.22
C GLY A 280 -34.45 1.66 -5.30
N LEU A 281 -33.15 1.48 -4.99
CA LEU A 281 -32.18 2.57 -4.87
C LEU A 281 -31.37 2.82 -6.16
N VAL A 282 -31.65 2.10 -7.25
CA VAL A 282 -30.84 2.15 -8.49
C VAL A 282 -30.75 3.57 -9.04
N GLU A 283 -31.88 4.24 -9.22
CA GLU A 283 -31.94 5.62 -9.78
C GLU A 283 -31.50 6.70 -8.77
N GLU A 284 -31.18 6.29 -7.54
CA GLU A 284 -30.68 7.15 -6.46
C GLU A 284 -29.19 6.91 -6.15
N THR A 285 -28.53 5.98 -6.85
CA THR A 285 -27.17 5.54 -6.53
C THR A 285 -26.25 5.70 -7.73
N LEU A 286 -25.18 6.49 -7.56
CA LEU A 286 -24.07 6.57 -8.49
C LEU A 286 -23.12 5.41 -8.22
N PHE A 287 -23.00 4.50 -9.18
CA PHE A 287 -21.90 3.53 -9.22
C PHE A 287 -20.72 4.14 -9.96
N VAL A 288 -19.56 4.14 -9.32
CA VAL A 288 -18.26 4.49 -9.90
C VAL A 288 -17.42 3.21 -9.89
N ILE A 289 -17.21 2.59 -11.05
CA ILE A 289 -16.50 1.30 -11.14
C ILE A 289 -15.18 1.55 -11.85
N THR A 290 -14.07 1.23 -11.20
CA THR A 290 -12.72 1.41 -11.74
C THR A 290 -11.79 0.28 -11.28
N ALA A 291 -10.57 0.23 -11.83
CA ALA A 291 -9.45 -0.41 -11.16
C ALA A 291 -8.46 0.67 -10.68
N ASP A 292 -7.57 0.27 -9.79
CA ASP A 292 -6.43 1.05 -9.32
C ASP A 292 -5.25 0.97 -10.29
N HIS A 293 -4.95 -0.23 -10.79
CA HIS A 293 -4.00 -0.52 -11.86
C HIS A 293 -4.36 -1.85 -12.55
N GLY A 294 -3.60 -2.24 -13.57
CA GLY A 294 -3.72 -3.50 -14.30
C GLY A 294 -2.69 -4.54 -13.88
N GLU A 295 -2.39 -5.46 -14.81
CA GLU A 295 -1.52 -6.62 -14.60
C GLU A 295 -0.70 -6.91 -15.87
N GLY A 296 0.61 -7.14 -15.71
CA GLY A 296 1.56 -7.31 -16.80
C GLY A 296 1.38 -8.61 -17.57
N MET A 297 1.08 -9.73 -16.89
CA MET A 297 0.79 -11.04 -17.52
C MET A 297 1.86 -11.52 -18.53
N ASN A 298 3.14 -11.18 -18.31
CA ASN A 298 4.31 -11.38 -19.18
C ASN A 298 4.38 -10.50 -20.43
N GLU A 299 3.43 -9.60 -20.66
CA GLU A 299 3.57 -8.57 -21.68
C GLU A 299 4.67 -7.58 -21.25
N HIS A 300 5.45 -7.11 -22.22
CA HIS A 300 6.68 -6.32 -21.99
C HIS A 300 7.70 -6.99 -21.05
N GLY A 301 7.56 -8.29 -20.78
CA GLY A 301 8.44 -9.04 -19.87
C GLY A 301 8.08 -8.90 -18.38
N GLU A 302 7.00 -8.21 -18.02
CA GLU A 302 6.58 -8.05 -16.62
C GLU A 302 5.60 -9.16 -16.23
N GLN A 303 5.94 -9.98 -15.24
CA GLN A 303 5.09 -11.11 -14.83
C GLN A 303 3.81 -10.65 -14.12
N SER A 304 3.94 -9.67 -13.23
CA SER A 304 2.85 -9.08 -12.46
C SER A 304 2.79 -7.57 -12.70
N HIS A 305 3.02 -6.74 -11.69
CA HIS A 305 2.95 -5.29 -11.74
C HIS A 305 4.00 -4.68 -10.78
N SER A 306 3.89 -3.37 -10.53
CA SER A 306 4.80 -2.51 -9.76
C SER A 306 6.04 -2.01 -10.50
N TYR A 307 6.58 -2.70 -11.51
CA TYR A 307 7.82 -2.28 -12.18
C TYR A 307 7.56 -1.48 -13.45
N GLY A 308 6.75 -1.99 -14.36
CA GLY A 308 6.46 -1.37 -15.65
C GLY A 308 5.33 -0.32 -15.57
N ILE A 309 5.32 0.60 -16.55
CA ILE A 309 4.28 1.64 -16.70
C ILE A 309 3.65 1.62 -18.10
N TYR A 310 3.52 0.41 -18.67
CA TYR A 310 2.86 0.14 -19.94
C TYR A 310 1.32 0.12 -19.77
N GLU A 311 0.53 0.21 -20.84
CA GLU A 311 -0.94 0.19 -20.80
C GLU A 311 -1.47 -1.09 -20.13
N THR A 312 -0.70 -2.18 -20.10
CA THR A 312 -1.06 -3.41 -19.38
C THR A 312 -1.25 -3.19 -17.87
N THR A 313 -0.47 -2.30 -17.26
CA THR A 313 -0.59 -1.92 -15.85
C THR A 313 -1.24 -0.56 -15.66
N MET A 314 -1.15 0.34 -16.64
CA MET A 314 -1.58 1.73 -16.48
C MET A 314 -2.98 2.02 -17.05
N ARG A 315 -3.52 1.18 -17.94
CA ARG A 315 -4.86 1.40 -18.51
C ARG A 315 -5.92 0.62 -17.74
N VAL A 316 -6.76 1.36 -17.03
CA VAL A 316 -7.80 0.81 -16.13
C VAL A 316 -9.21 1.01 -16.71
N PRO A 317 -10.22 0.24 -16.26
CA PRO A 317 -11.61 0.52 -16.59
C PRO A 317 -12.13 1.75 -15.82
N LEU A 318 -13.12 2.45 -16.36
CA LEU A 318 -13.95 3.43 -15.63
C LEU A 318 -15.37 3.46 -16.19
N VAL A 319 -16.34 3.19 -15.33
CA VAL A 319 -17.78 3.24 -15.63
C VAL A 319 -18.50 4.07 -14.59
N LEU A 320 -19.37 4.98 -15.05
CA LEU A 320 -20.32 5.72 -14.21
C LEU A 320 -21.74 5.26 -14.55
N ALA A 321 -22.50 4.77 -13.57
CA ALA A 321 -23.83 4.21 -13.81
C ALA A 321 -24.83 4.46 -12.68
N GLY A 322 -26.09 4.11 -12.92
CA GLY A 322 -27.17 4.11 -11.93
C GLY A 322 -28.03 5.36 -11.91
N LEU A 323 -27.45 6.56 -12.07
CA LEU A 323 -28.22 7.79 -12.07
C LEU A 323 -28.99 8.03 -13.38
N PRO A 324 -30.23 8.52 -13.33
CA PRO A 324 -31.05 8.77 -14.52
C PRO A 324 -30.51 9.91 -15.39
N ASP A 325 -29.76 10.84 -14.80
CA ASP A 325 -29.17 12.00 -15.51
C ASP A 325 -27.90 11.63 -16.28
N LEU A 326 -27.39 10.41 -16.14
CA LEU A 326 -26.27 9.92 -16.94
C LEU A 326 -26.76 9.43 -18.30
N PRO A 327 -26.08 9.79 -19.41
CA PRO A 327 -26.47 9.33 -20.74
C PRO A 327 -26.21 7.83 -20.87
N LYS A 328 -27.28 7.06 -21.05
CA LYS A 328 -27.24 5.59 -21.13
C LYS A 328 -26.49 5.13 -22.38
N GLY A 329 -25.54 4.22 -22.20
CA GLY A 329 -24.75 3.63 -23.28
C GLY A 329 -23.75 4.58 -23.92
N SER A 330 -23.43 5.70 -23.25
CA SER A 330 -22.45 6.67 -23.75
C SER A 330 -21.04 6.12 -23.64
N ARG A 331 -20.21 6.37 -24.65
CA ARG A 331 -18.80 5.96 -24.69
C ARG A 331 -17.92 7.19 -24.92
N ILE A 332 -17.05 7.47 -23.96
CA ILE A 332 -16.11 8.59 -23.99
C ILE A 332 -14.76 8.07 -24.45
N ARG A 333 -14.37 8.42 -25.68
CA ARG A 333 -13.13 7.95 -26.31
C ARG A 333 -11.88 8.73 -25.91
N TRP A 334 -12.03 9.89 -25.28
CA TRP A 334 -10.93 10.79 -24.95
C TRP A 334 -10.13 10.28 -23.75
N PRO A 335 -8.80 10.50 -23.72
CA PRO A 335 -7.99 10.17 -22.55
C PRO A 335 -8.46 10.90 -21.28
N VAL A 336 -8.66 10.14 -20.22
CA VAL A 336 -9.00 10.60 -18.86
C VAL A 336 -8.12 9.85 -17.84
N ARG A 337 -8.19 10.23 -16.56
CA ARG A 337 -7.23 9.78 -15.55
C ARG A 337 -7.95 9.39 -14.25
N THR A 338 -7.37 8.50 -13.44
CA THR A 338 -7.96 8.14 -12.13
C THR A 338 -8.02 9.32 -11.16
N VAL A 339 -7.10 10.27 -11.27
CA VAL A 339 -7.10 11.53 -10.49
C VAL A 339 -8.38 12.37 -10.72
N ASP A 340 -9.04 12.18 -11.86
CA ASP A 340 -10.25 12.92 -12.26
C ASP A 340 -11.51 12.41 -11.57
N ILE A 341 -11.46 11.27 -10.88
CA ILE A 341 -12.63 10.60 -10.29
C ILE A 341 -13.25 11.44 -9.16
N ALA A 342 -12.46 11.82 -8.16
CA ALA A 342 -12.95 12.62 -7.03
C ALA A 342 -13.64 13.93 -7.46
N PRO A 343 -13.02 14.81 -8.29
CA PRO A 343 -13.68 16.04 -8.72
C PRO A 343 -14.92 15.77 -9.59
N THR A 344 -14.92 14.71 -10.40
CA THR A 344 -16.10 14.30 -11.19
C THR A 344 -17.27 13.89 -10.31
N VAL A 345 -17.01 13.06 -9.29
CA VAL A 345 -18.04 12.66 -8.32
C VAL A 345 -18.61 13.91 -7.65
N LEU A 346 -17.77 14.80 -7.13
CA LEU A 346 -18.23 16.02 -6.46
C LEU A 346 -19.10 16.89 -7.37
N GLU A 347 -18.75 17.09 -8.63
CA GLU A 347 -19.58 17.87 -9.57
C GLU A 347 -20.92 17.17 -9.86
N ILE A 348 -20.94 15.85 -10.04
CA ILE A 348 -22.19 15.07 -10.23
C ILE A 348 -23.12 15.23 -9.01
N LEU A 349 -22.56 15.30 -7.80
CA LEU A 349 -23.31 15.54 -6.57
C LEU A 349 -23.77 17.00 -6.40
N GLY A 350 -23.37 17.91 -7.30
CA GLY A 350 -23.67 19.34 -7.25
C GLY A 350 -22.76 20.13 -6.31
N PHE A 351 -21.64 19.56 -5.87
CA PHE A 351 -20.65 20.26 -5.07
C PHE A 351 -19.61 20.94 -5.95
N LYS A 352 -19.29 22.21 -5.64
CA LYS A 352 -18.29 23.01 -6.36
C LYS A 352 -16.90 22.95 -5.72
N ASN A 353 -16.66 22.04 -4.79
CA ASN A 353 -15.42 21.99 -4.01
C ASN A 353 -14.40 21.07 -4.67
N ASN A 354 -13.66 21.57 -5.65
CA ASN A 354 -12.45 20.92 -6.18
C ASN A 354 -11.17 21.69 -5.79
N GLN A 355 -11.26 22.60 -4.82
CA GLN A 355 -10.10 23.39 -4.40
C GLN A 355 -9.03 22.47 -3.81
N GLY A 356 -7.81 22.56 -4.34
CA GLY A 356 -6.69 21.73 -3.90
C GLY A 356 -6.56 20.38 -4.60
N MET A 357 -7.51 20.00 -5.48
CA MET A 357 -7.35 18.82 -6.33
C MET A 357 -6.58 19.17 -7.62
N GLN A 358 -5.82 18.22 -8.14
CA GLN A 358 -5.12 18.30 -9.43
C GLN A 358 -5.88 17.59 -10.55
N GLY A 359 -6.85 16.74 -10.19
CA GLY A 359 -7.80 16.16 -11.13
C GLY A 359 -8.80 17.16 -11.67
N GLU A 360 -9.33 16.88 -12.85
CA GLU A 360 -10.35 17.69 -13.52
C GLU A 360 -11.67 16.92 -13.62
N SER A 361 -12.80 17.63 -13.51
CA SER A 361 -14.10 16.98 -13.63
C SER A 361 -14.38 16.51 -15.06
N LEU A 362 -14.86 15.28 -15.21
CA LEU A 362 -15.23 14.67 -16.48
C LEU A 362 -16.69 14.96 -16.88
N VAL A 363 -17.46 15.69 -16.07
CA VAL A 363 -18.85 16.07 -16.39
C VAL A 363 -19.00 16.78 -17.75
N PRO A 364 -18.07 17.66 -18.19
CA PRO A 364 -18.12 18.21 -19.54
C PRO A 364 -18.12 17.14 -20.64
N LEU A 365 -17.31 16.08 -20.49
CA LEU A 365 -17.27 14.94 -21.43
C LEU A 365 -18.56 14.12 -21.39
N ILE A 366 -19.16 13.96 -20.21
CA ILE A 366 -20.43 13.26 -20.05
C ILE A 366 -21.56 14.01 -20.79
N LYS A 367 -21.57 15.35 -20.70
CA LYS A 367 -22.58 16.21 -21.35
C LYS A 367 -22.38 16.29 -22.86
N ASP A 368 -21.13 16.33 -23.32
CA ASP A 368 -20.78 16.32 -24.74
C ASP A 368 -19.63 15.34 -25.01
N PRO A 369 -19.95 14.08 -25.42
CA PRO A 369 -18.94 13.07 -25.74
C PRO A 369 -17.99 13.46 -26.89
N ASN A 370 -18.33 14.48 -27.70
CA ASN A 370 -17.48 14.96 -28.79
C ASN A 370 -16.49 16.05 -28.32
N HIS A 371 -16.68 16.61 -27.13
CA HIS A 371 -15.76 17.57 -26.54
C HIS A 371 -14.51 16.85 -26.00
N SER A 372 -13.33 17.44 -26.19
CA SER A 372 -12.08 16.98 -25.58
C SER A 372 -11.62 17.99 -24.54
N LEU A 373 -11.18 17.50 -23.38
CA LEU A 373 -10.57 18.32 -22.33
C LEU A 373 -9.05 18.47 -22.48
N ASP A 374 -8.43 17.78 -23.45
CA ASP A 374 -6.97 17.79 -23.70
C ASP A 374 -6.13 17.51 -22.44
N LEU A 375 -6.61 16.60 -21.59
CA LEU A 375 -6.01 16.28 -20.29
C LEU A 375 -4.64 15.62 -20.44
N THR A 376 -3.77 15.92 -19.48
CA THR A 376 -2.40 15.39 -19.40
C THR A 376 -2.34 14.23 -18.44
N GLY A 377 -2.06 13.04 -18.94
CA GLY A 377 -1.80 11.87 -18.09
C GLY A 377 -0.40 11.92 -17.50
N TYR A 378 -0.28 11.58 -16.23
CA TYR A 378 0.99 11.35 -15.53
C TYR A 378 0.93 9.99 -14.84
N GLY A 379 2.07 9.32 -14.75
CA GLY A 379 2.25 8.27 -13.77
C GLY A 379 3.71 7.91 -13.56
N GLU A 380 3.97 7.15 -12.51
CA GLU A 380 5.31 6.80 -12.06
C GLU A 380 5.38 5.39 -11.46
N SER A 381 6.56 4.79 -11.51
CA SER A 381 6.94 3.65 -10.68
C SER A 381 8.28 3.92 -10.03
N THR A 382 8.30 3.76 -8.71
CA THR A 382 9.50 3.87 -7.87
C THR A 382 10.16 2.51 -7.64
N ARG A 383 9.61 1.43 -8.19
CA ARG A 383 9.99 0.07 -7.79
C ARG A 383 11.39 -0.34 -8.20
N PHE A 384 11.86 0.10 -9.38
CA PHE A 384 13.25 -0.10 -9.78
C PHE A 384 14.22 0.67 -8.88
N ALA A 385 13.84 1.87 -8.42
CA ALA A 385 14.63 2.66 -7.48
C ALA A 385 14.75 1.98 -6.13
N THR A 386 13.63 1.56 -5.56
CA THR A 386 13.63 0.92 -4.24
C THR A 386 14.25 -0.47 -4.24
N THR A 387 14.15 -1.20 -5.36
CA THR A 387 14.68 -2.56 -5.48
C THR A 387 16.15 -2.59 -5.87
N PHE A 388 16.58 -1.77 -6.83
CA PHE A 388 17.91 -1.87 -7.46
C PHE A 388 18.77 -0.60 -7.36
N GLY A 389 18.25 0.49 -6.79
CA GLY A 389 18.93 1.79 -6.83
C GLY A 389 18.99 2.39 -8.24
N LEU A 390 18.02 2.04 -9.10
CA LEU A 390 17.91 2.56 -10.47
C LEU A 390 16.95 3.76 -10.53
N PRO A 391 17.00 4.61 -11.56
CA PRO A 391 16.08 5.74 -11.67
C PRO A 391 14.59 5.41 -11.57
N VAL A 392 13.80 6.33 -11.00
CA VAL A 392 12.33 6.30 -11.08
C VAL A 392 11.90 6.41 -12.53
N ILE A 393 10.99 5.54 -12.95
CA ILE A 393 10.39 5.64 -14.28
C ILE A 393 9.09 6.42 -14.22
N ARG A 394 8.86 7.24 -15.24
CA ARG A 394 7.67 8.10 -15.33
C ARG A 394 7.10 8.07 -16.73
N PHE A 395 5.80 8.28 -16.88
CA PHE A 395 5.20 8.55 -18.18
C PHE A 395 4.46 9.89 -18.17
N ILE A 396 4.39 10.48 -19.35
CA ILE A 396 3.43 11.55 -19.66
C ILE A 396 2.64 11.17 -20.91
N ARG A 397 1.33 11.37 -20.85
CA ARG A 397 0.42 11.13 -21.98
C ARG A 397 -0.27 12.42 -22.39
N GLN A 398 -0.20 12.74 -23.68
CA GLN A 398 -0.96 13.83 -24.28
C GLN A 398 -1.67 13.34 -25.54
N GLY A 399 -3.00 13.25 -25.49
CA GLY A 399 -3.80 12.65 -26.55
C GLY A 399 -3.35 11.21 -26.83
N ARG A 400 -3.00 10.94 -28.09
CA ARG A 400 -2.52 9.63 -28.55
C ARG A 400 -1.07 9.32 -28.16
N TRP A 401 -0.28 10.31 -27.76
CA TRP A 401 1.15 10.14 -27.53
C TRP A 401 1.43 9.83 -26.07
N LYS A 402 2.24 8.79 -25.83
CA LYS A 402 2.76 8.45 -24.50
C LYS A 402 4.27 8.39 -24.55
N TYR A 403 4.91 9.21 -23.73
CA TYR A 403 6.36 9.21 -23.55
C TYR A 403 6.69 8.58 -22.20
N ILE A 404 7.56 7.57 -22.22
CA ILE A 404 8.09 6.92 -21.03
C ILE A 404 9.51 7.43 -20.81
N HIS A 405 9.70 8.12 -19.70
CA HIS A 405 10.98 8.61 -19.24
C HIS A 405 11.68 7.56 -18.37
N LYS A 406 12.84 7.13 -18.87
CA LYS A 406 13.82 6.25 -18.21
C LYS A 406 15.16 6.43 -18.93
N VAL A 407 16.20 5.70 -18.51
CA VAL A 407 17.55 5.77 -19.12
C VAL A 407 17.52 5.60 -20.64
N SER A 408 16.78 4.59 -21.13
CA SER A 408 16.43 4.48 -22.56
C SER A 408 14.99 4.91 -22.78
N PRO A 409 14.73 6.18 -23.14
CA PRO A 409 13.37 6.68 -23.26
C PRO A 409 12.60 6.00 -24.39
N GLU A 410 11.29 5.96 -24.25
CA GLU A 410 10.39 5.37 -25.24
C GLU A 410 9.26 6.33 -25.58
N LEU A 411 8.77 6.23 -26.81
CA LEU A 411 7.64 7.01 -27.30
C LEU A 411 6.70 6.10 -28.06
N TYR A 412 5.41 6.13 -27.71
CA TYR A 412 4.38 5.33 -28.34
C TYR A 412 3.24 6.21 -28.85
N ASP A 413 2.64 5.75 -29.94
CA ASP A 413 1.40 6.26 -30.51
C ASP A 413 0.29 5.26 -30.19
N LEU A 414 -0.48 5.52 -29.13
CA LEU A 414 -1.46 4.58 -28.59
C LEU A 414 -2.69 4.39 -29.48
N ASP A 415 -2.96 5.29 -30.43
CA ASP A 415 -4.02 5.09 -31.42
C ASP A 415 -3.60 4.03 -32.46
N ALA A 416 -2.32 4.01 -32.84
CA ALA A 416 -1.77 3.11 -33.85
C ALA A 416 -1.20 1.82 -33.26
N ASP A 417 -0.72 1.88 -32.02
CA ASP A 417 -0.04 0.81 -31.30
C ASP A 417 -0.51 0.82 -29.82
N PRO A 418 -1.75 0.40 -29.54
CA PRO A 418 -2.31 0.38 -28.18
C PRO A 418 -1.62 -0.60 -27.24
N ASN A 419 -0.78 -1.50 -27.77
CA ASN A 419 -0.01 -2.48 -27.02
C ASN A 419 1.47 -2.09 -26.87
N GLU A 420 1.85 -0.86 -27.28
CA GLU A 420 3.19 -0.30 -27.08
C GLU A 420 4.33 -1.21 -27.57
N THR A 421 4.14 -1.85 -28.72
CA THR A 421 5.11 -2.79 -29.31
C THR A 421 6.17 -2.13 -30.18
N ARG A 422 5.94 -0.88 -30.60
CA ARG A 422 6.79 -0.14 -31.55
C ARG A 422 7.22 1.20 -30.97
N ASN A 423 8.42 1.22 -30.40
CA ASN A 423 9.04 2.45 -29.91
C ASN A 423 9.40 3.41 -31.08
N LEU A 424 8.86 4.63 -31.02
CA LEU A 424 9.02 5.70 -32.01
C LEU A 424 10.06 6.75 -31.62
N ILE A 425 10.80 6.57 -30.52
CA ILE A 425 11.76 7.56 -30.00
C ILE A 425 12.77 8.05 -31.05
N GLY A 426 13.23 7.15 -31.93
CA GLY A 426 14.20 7.46 -32.99
C GLY A 426 13.59 8.09 -34.25
N THR A 427 12.30 7.87 -34.50
CA THR A 427 11.60 8.40 -35.69
C THR A 427 10.85 9.69 -35.42
N GLU A 428 10.45 9.92 -34.16
CA GLU A 428 9.68 11.11 -33.73
C GLU A 428 10.40 11.89 -32.59
N PRO A 429 11.69 12.26 -32.76
CA PRO A 429 12.49 12.83 -31.67
C PRO A 429 11.99 14.21 -31.21
N GLN A 430 11.37 15.00 -32.10
CA GLN A 430 10.79 16.30 -31.74
C GLN A 430 9.60 16.13 -30.80
N LYS A 431 8.74 15.13 -31.04
CA LYS A 431 7.60 14.86 -30.18
C LYS A 431 8.03 14.35 -28.81
N ALA A 432 9.06 13.51 -28.76
CA ALA A 432 9.64 13.05 -27.51
C ALA A 432 10.22 14.22 -26.69
N ALA A 433 10.95 15.14 -27.33
CA ALA A 433 11.49 16.33 -26.66
C ALA A 433 10.36 17.22 -26.10
N GLU A 434 9.31 17.46 -26.88
CA GLU A 434 8.13 18.21 -26.42
C GLU A 434 7.50 17.59 -25.17
N LEU A 435 7.26 16.28 -25.18
CA LEU A 435 6.68 15.58 -24.04
C LEU A 435 7.62 15.53 -22.83
N ARG A 436 8.93 15.40 -23.05
CA ARG A 436 9.92 15.49 -21.96
C ARG A 436 9.90 16.86 -21.29
N GLU A 437 9.89 17.95 -22.06
CA GLU A 437 9.80 19.30 -21.47
C GLU A 437 8.49 19.52 -20.73
N ARG A 438 7.41 18.88 -21.19
CA ARG A 438 6.12 18.93 -20.50
C ARG A 438 6.10 18.15 -19.19
N LEU A 439 6.75 16.98 -19.15
CA LEU A 439 6.98 16.23 -17.92
C LEU A 439 7.82 17.06 -16.94
N LYS A 440 8.86 17.72 -17.42
CA LYS A 440 9.69 18.62 -16.62
C LYS A 440 8.87 19.77 -16.02
N ALA A 441 8.07 20.46 -16.83
CA ALA A 441 7.22 21.55 -16.36
C ALA A 441 6.22 21.08 -15.29
N LEU A 442 5.59 19.91 -15.49
CA LEU A 442 4.68 19.32 -14.51
C LEU A 442 5.37 19.04 -13.16
N LEU A 443 6.59 18.50 -13.18
CA LEU A 443 7.33 18.21 -11.96
C LEU A 443 7.88 19.49 -11.29
N GLU A 444 8.30 20.49 -12.07
CA GLU A 444 8.82 21.76 -11.53
C GLU A 444 7.72 22.67 -10.93
N GLU A 445 6.53 22.68 -11.53
CA GLU A 445 5.37 23.44 -11.01
C GLU A 445 4.92 22.93 -9.64
N GLU A 446 5.22 21.66 -9.33
CA GLU A 446 4.74 20.92 -8.17
C GLU A 446 5.87 20.48 -7.22
N ALA A 447 7.12 20.84 -7.53
CA ALA A 447 8.33 20.56 -6.72
C ALA A 447 8.31 21.38 -5.41
N GLY A 448 7.49 20.95 -4.47
CA GLY A 448 7.28 21.58 -3.18
C GLY A 448 5.97 21.20 -2.48
N ALA A 449 5.13 20.37 -3.12
CA ALA A 449 3.80 20.01 -2.62
C ALA A 449 3.77 18.75 -1.74
N ALA A 450 4.79 17.88 -1.75
CA ALA A 450 4.79 16.64 -0.98
C ALA A 450 4.90 16.93 0.54
N PRO A 451 3.99 16.41 1.38
CA PRO A 451 4.11 16.54 2.83
C PRO A 451 5.33 15.79 3.38
N GLU A 452 6.13 16.43 4.23
CA GLU A 452 7.32 15.82 4.89
C GLU A 452 6.96 14.58 5.73
N ASP A 453 5.71 14.49 6.21
CA ASP A 453 5.22 13.44 7.12
C ASP A 453 4.74 12.15 6.40
N SER A 454 4.99 12.01 5.09
CA SER A 454 4.46 10.91 4.27
C SER A 454 5.33 9.63 4.24
N ILE A 455 6.52 9.69 4.84
CA ILE A 455 7.48 8.58 4.93
C ILE A 455 7.47 8.04 6.36
N VAL A 456 7.22 6.74 6.51
CA VAL A 456 7.15 6.09 7.83
C VAL A 456 7.86 4.74 7.84
N GLU A 457 8.41 4.39 9.00
CA GLU A 457 8.88 3.04 9.29
C GLU A 457 7.68 2.08 9.32
N VAL A 458 7.82 0.93 8.65
CA VAL A 458 6.79 -0.12 8.64
C VAL A 458 7.05 -1.05 9.82
N ASP A 459 6.01 -1.35 10.62
CA ASP A 459 6.18 -2.27 11.74
C ASP A 459 6.50 -3.71 11.27
N PRO A 460 7.26 -4.51 12.05
CA PRO A 460 7.75 -5.81 11.61
C PRO A 460 6.67 -6.85 11.26
N ASN A 461 5.48 -6.76 11.89
CA ASN A 461 4.40 -7.71 11.61
C ASN A 461 3.78 -7.39 10.26
N THR A 462 3.45 -6.12 10.02
CA THR A 462 2.99 -5.63 8.71
C THR A 462 4.02 -5.95 7.64
N GLU A 463 5.31 -5.71 7.91
CA GLU A 463 6.41 -6.00 6.98
C GLU A 463 6.42 -7.49 6.56
N ALA A 464 6.35 -8.42 7.52
CA ALA A 464 6.33 -9.85 7.26
C ALA A 464 5.14 -10.27 6.40
N GLU A 465 3.98 -9.65 6.59
CA GLU A 465 2.75 -9.99 5.87
C GLU A 465 2.73 -9.38 4.47
N LEU A 466 3.25 -8.16 4.29
CA LEU A 466 3.46 -7.57 2.97
C LEU A 466 4.44 -8.41 2.14
N LYS A 467 5.50 -8.95 2.76
CA LYS A 467 6.43 -9.91 2.11
C LYS A 467 5.72 -11.17 1.63
N VAL A 468 4.78 -11.70 2.42
CA VAL A 468 3.99 -12.89 2.04
C VAL A 468 3.08 -12.60 0.83
N LEU A 469 2.59 -11.36 0.68
CA LEU A 469 1.76 -10.94 -0.46
C LEU A 469 2.58 -10.59 -1.71
N GLY A 470 3.91 -10.78 -1.68
CA GLY A 470 4.78 -10.51 -2.83
C GLY A 470 5.26 -9.05 -2.90
N TYR A 471 4.82 -8.19 -1.99
CA TYR A 471 5.39 -6.86 -1.83
C TYR A 471 6.79 -6.99 -1.24
N LEU A 472 7.76 -6.30 -1.83
CA LEU A 472 9.00 -6.06 -1.12
C LEU A 472 8.66 -5.05 -0.04
N ALA A 473 8.61 -5.49 1.21
CA ALA A 473 8.55 -4.55 2.30
C ALA A 473 9.93 -3.91 2.39
N HIS A 474 10.01 -2.66 1.95
CA HIS A 474 11.19 -1.83 2.08
C HIS A 474 10.97 -0.90 3.27
N GLU A 475 12.04 -0.57 3.99
CA GLU A 475 12.11 0.73 4.66
C GLU A 475 11.87 1.81 3.59
N ALA A 476 11.18 2.88 3.98
CA ALA A 476 10.96 4.01 3.10
C ALA A 476 12.32 4.58 2.67
N ILE A 477 12.75 4.30 1.44
CA ILE A 477 13.95 4.92 0.91
C ILE A 477 13.57 6.35 0.59
N SER A 478 14.18 7.30 1.29
CA SER A 478 14.22 8.69 0.83
C SER A 478 14.90 8.66 -0.53
N LEU A 479 14.10 8.74 -1.60
CA LEU A 479 14.59 8.80 -2.97
C LEU A 479 15.41 10.08 -3.06
N ASP A 480 16.73 9.94 -3.20
CA ASP A 480 17.61 11.10 -3.31
C ASP A 480 17.29 11.91 -4.58
N ALA A 481 17.83 13.12 -4.66
CA ALA A 481 17.66 13.99 -5.83
C ALA A 481 18.12 13.34 -7.15
N ASN A 482 18.99 12.31 -7.12
CA ASN A 482 19.45 11.62 -8.32
C ASN A 482 18.39 10.66 -8.86
N HIS A 483 17.61 10.00 -7.99
CA HIS A 483 16.49 9.15 -8.39
C HIS A 483 15.31 9.98 -8.91
N GLU A 484 15.21 11.25 -8.51
CA GLU A 484 14.15 12.15 -8.95
C GLU A 484 14.47 12.90 -10.25
N SER A 485 15.75 13.10 -10.57
CA SER A 485 16.23 13.83 -11.76
C SER A 485 15.60 13.33 -13.07
N LEU A 486 15.47 14.23 -14.06
CA LEU A 486 15.14 13.86 -15.45
C LEU A 486 16.37 13.67 -16.33
N ASP A 487 17.57 13.91 -15.78
CA ASP A 487 18.85 13.66 -16.42
C ASP A 487 19.40 12.34 -15.87
N LEU A 488 18.88 11.24 -16.40
CA LEU A 488 19.13 9.89 -15.92
C LEU A 488 20.41 9.29 -16.49
N TRP A 489 21.16 8.58 -15.65
CA TRP A 489 22.37 7.84 -16.01
C TRP A 489 22.31 6.45 -15.37
N GLY A 490 22.98 5.46 -15.97
CA GLY A 490 23.09 4.12 -15.39
C GLY A 490 22.48 3.03 -16.29
N GLU A 491 22.04 1.94 -15.67
CA GLU A 491 21.43 0.82 -16.38
C GLU A 491 19.97 1.11 -16.77
N ASP A 492 19.57 0.57 -17.93
CA ASP A 492 18.18 0.63 -18.38
C ASP A 492 17.31 -0.31 -17.55
N THR A 493 16.21 0.23 -17.01
CA THR A 493 15.27 -0.51 -16.18
C THR A 493 14.60 -1.66 -16.92
N ASN A 494 14.44 -1.59 -18.25
CA ASN A 494 13.99 -2.75 -19.04
C ASN A 494 14.98 -3.93 -18.95
N GLY A 495 16.28 -3.64 -18.89
CA GLY A 495 17.33 -4.65 -18.71
C GLY A 495 17.31 -5.29 -17.31
N ALA A 496 16.76 -4.57 -16.32
CA ALA A 496 16.61 -5.04 -14.95
C ALA A 496 15.33 -5.86 -14.72
N LEU A 497 14.33 -5.78 -15.60
CA LEU A 497 13.05 -6.49 -15.44
C LEU A 497 13.18 -8.02 -15.34
N PRO A 498 14.06 -8.70 -16.12
CA PRO A 498 14.31 -10.13 -15.92
C PRO A 498 14.86 -10.46 -14.52
N ASP A 499 15.69 -9.58 -13.96
CA ASP A 499 16.21 -9.74 -12.60
C ASP A 499 15.12 -9.49 -11.56
N ALA A 500 14.27 -8.48 -11.77
CA ALA A 500 13.08 -8.22 -10.96
C ALA A 500 12.17 -9.46 -10.84
N ASN A 501 11.89 -10.12 -11.96
CA ASN A 501 11.12 -11.36 -11.98
C ASN A 501 11.82 -12.51 -11.23
N ARG A 502 13.15 -12.63 -11.38
CA ARG A 502 13.95 -13.64 -10.67
C ARG A 502 13.99 -13.42 -9.16
N LEU A 503 13.91 -12.18 -8.69
CA LEU A 503 13.79 -11.91 -7.24
C LEU A 503 12.51 -12.53 -6.65
N SER A 504 11.41 -12.56 -7.40
CA SER A 504 10.18 -13.25 -6.97
C SER A 504 10.37 -14.77 -6.91
N GLU A 505 11.10 -15.36 -7.86
CA GLU A 505 11.47 -16.78 -7.84
C GLU A 505 12.33 -17.12 -6.61
N ILE A 506 13.33 -16.29 -6.32
CA ILE A 506 14.20 -16.42 -5.15
C ILE A 506 13.37 -16.43 -3.85
N ARG A 507 12.37 -15.56 -3.71
CA ARG A 507 11.48 -15.58 -2.52
C ARG A 507 10.75 -16.91 -2.39
N GLY A 508 10.23 -17.45 -3.49
CA GLY A 508 9.64 -18.78 -3.48
C GLY A 508 10.62 -19.86 -3.00
N LEU A 509 11.88 -19.79 -3.44
CA LEU A 509 12.94 -20.71 -2.99
C LEU A 509 13.28 -20.53 -1.51
N LEU A 510 13.37 -19.28 -1.03
CA LEU A 510 13.61 -18.95 0.38
C LEU A 510 12.52 -19.47 1.30
N MET A 511 11.25 -19.33 0.91
CA MET A 511 10.11 -19.88 1.66
C MET A 511 10.18 -21.42 1.76
N ARG A 512 10.75 -22.07 0.75
CA ARG A 512 11.01 -23.52 0.71
C ARG A 512 12.40 -23.88 1.25
N LYS A 513 13.12 -22.95 1.90
CA LYS A 513 14.48 -23.14 2.42
C LYS A 513 15.49 -23.71 1.40
N GLN A 514 15.24 -23.51 0.11
CA GLN A 514 16.11 -23.96 -0.98
C GLN A 514 17.23 -22.93 -1.21
N PHE A 515 18.05 -22.70 -0.19
CA PHE A 515 19.05 -21.62 -0.18
C PHE A 515 20.13 -21.78 -1.26
N ALA A 516 20.55 -23.01 -1.57
CA ALA A 516 21.54 -23.24 -2.62
C ALA A 516 21.04 -22.81 -4.00
N ASN A 517 19.82 -23.23 -4.37
CA ASN A 517 19.18 -22.81 -5.63
C ASN A 517 18.94 -21.29 -5.66
N ALA A 518 18.54 -20.71 -4.52
CA ALA A 518 18.36 -19.26 -4.40
C ALA A 518 19.69 -18.52 -4.63
N SER A 519 20.80 -19.03 -4.08
CA SER A 519 22.14 -18.46 -4.24
C SER A 519 22.61 -18.47 -5.69
N GLU A 520 22.35 -19.55 -6.44
CA GLU A 520 22.69 -19.66 -7.87
C GLU A 520 22.00 -18.57 -8.70
N ILE A 521 20.75 -18.25 -8.39
CA ILE A 521 19.97 -17.21 -9.08
C ILE A 521 20.40 -15.82 -8.62
N LEU A 522 20.63 -15.62 -7.32
CA LEU A 522 20.95 -14.30 -6.75
C LEU A 522 22.37 -13.84 -7.12
N THR A 523 23.35 -14.74 -7.19
CA THR A 523 24.77 -14.40 -7.45
C THR A 523 24.98 -13.45 -8.64
N PRO A 524 24.46 -13.75 -9.86
CA PRO A 524 24.62 -12.83 -10.99
C PRO A 524 23.86 -11.50 -10.82
N ILE A 525 22.78 -11.47 -10.04
CA ILE A 525 22.01 -10.25 -9.74
C ILE A 525 22.81 -9.37 -8.77
N LEU A 526 23.38 -9.97 -7.71
CA LEU A 526 24.25 -9.29 -6.75
C LEU A 526 25.50 -8.69 -7.41
N GLN A 527 26.04 -9.33 -8.45
CA GLN A 527 27.15 -8.78 -9.21
C GLN A 527 26.77 -7.51 -10.00
N ARG A 528 25.54 -7.43 -10.50
CA ARG A 528 25.03 -6.24 -11.22
C ARG A 528 24.62 -5.13 -10.26
N TYR A 529 23.98 -5.48 -9.14
CA TYR A 529 23.48 -4.52 -8.16
C TYR A 529 24.12 -4.73 -6.77
N PRO A 530 25.45 -4.54 -6.63
CA PRO A 530 26.16 -4.81 -5.38
C PRO A 530 25.82 -3.81 -4.25
N GLU A 531 25.11 -2.74 -4.58
CA GLU A 531 24.66 -1.71 -3.64
C GLU A 531 23.14 -1.73 -3.39
N SER A 532 22.42 -2.69 -3.96
CA SER A 532 21.00 -2.86 -3.63
C SER A 532 20.86 -3.47 -2.24
N THR A 533 20.29 -2.71 -1.30
CA THR A 533 20.01 -3.19 0.06
C THR A 533 19.04 -4.38 0.05
N VAL A 534 18.11 -4.44 -0.91
CA VAL A 534 17.19 -5.58 -1.10
C VAL A 534 17.94 -6.84 -1.53
N VAL A 535 18.82 -6.72 -2.51
CA VAL A 535 19.62 -7.85 -3.01
C VAL A 535 20.59 -8.33 -1.93
N LEU A 536 21.19 -7.41 -1.17
CA LEU A 536 22.04 -7.72 -0.02
C LEU A 536 21.28 -8.36 1.15
N ASP A 537 20.02 -7.97 1.39
CA ASP A 537 19.17 -8.59 2.42
C ASP A 537 18.79 -10.03 2.04
N MET A 538 18.50 -10.28 0.76
CA MET A 538 18.32 -11.63 0.25
C MET A 538 19.62 -12.44 0.38
N GLU A 539 20.77 -11.87 0.04
CA GLU A 539 22.07 -12.53 0.20
C GLU A 539 22.32 -12.89 1.66
N THR A 540 22.04 -11.97 2.59
CA THR A 540 22.13 -12.21 4.03
C THR A 540 21.32 -13.44 4.43
N THR A 541 20.06 -13.48 4.02
CA THR A 541 19.14 -14.58 4.34
C THR A 541 19.62 -15.91 3.75
N ILE A 542 20.08 -15.89 2.50
CA ILE A 542 20.57 -17.08 1.78
C ILE A 542 21.84 -17.62 2.44
N GLN A 543 22.83 -16.77 2.67
CA GLN A 543 24.12 -17.18 3.23
C GLN A 543 23.94 -17.70 4.67
N HIS A 544 23.11 -17.05 5.48
CA HIS A 544 22.77 -17.55 6.81
C HIS A 544 22.09 -18.92 6.73
N GLY A 545 21.13 -19.10 5.81
CA GLY A 545 20.47 -20.39 5.58
C GLY A 545 21.40 -21.51 5.10
N LEU A 546 22.52 -21.15 4.45
CA LEU A 546 23.59 -22.08 4.04
C LEU A 546 24.62 -22.36 5.15
N GLY A 547 24.49 -21.72 6.32
CA GLY A 547 25.46 -21.79 7.41
C GLY A 547 26.74 -20.97 7.15
N ASN A 548 26.72 -20.07 6.17
CA ASN A 548 27.83 -19.18 5.85
C ASN A 548 27.62 -17.80 6.51
N ASP A 549 27.67 -17.80 7.84
CA ASP A 549 27.40 -16.61 8.65
C ASP A 549 28.40 -15.47 8.38
N ASP A 550 29.63 -15.78 7.95
CA ASP A 550 30.63 -14.76 7.58
C ASP A 550 30.19 -13.97 6.34
N ALA A 551 29.66 -14.64 5.32
CA ALA A 551 29.14 -13.98 4.12
C ALA A 551 27.85 -13.22 4.41
N ALA A 552 26.95 -13.79 5.24
CA ALA A 552 25.75 -13.10 5.69
C ALA A 552 26.10 -11.81 6.44
N PHE A 553 27.07 -11.88 7.36
CA PHE A 553 27.55 -10.74 8.11
C PHE A 553 28.20 -9.68 7.21
N LYS A 554 28.95 -10.09 6.19
CA LYS A 554 29.52 -9.17 5.19
C LYS A 554 28.43 -8.44 4.40
N ALA A 555 27.36 -9.12 4.01
CA ALA A 555 26.23 -8.50 3.31
C ALA A 555 25.52 -7.47 4.21
N LEU A 556 25.24 -7.82 5.47
CA LEU A 556 24.69 -6.89 6.47
C LEU A 556 25.57 -5.67 6.71
N THR A 557 26.88 -5.87 6.83
CA THR A 557 27.86 -4.79 6.95
C THR A 557 27.73 -3.82 5.77
N ARG A 558 27.58 -4.34 4.56
CA ARG A 558 27.40 -3.51 3.36
C ARG A 558 26.08 -2.74 3.40
N ILE A 559 24.99 -3.34 3.87
CA ILE A 559 23.72 -2.64 4.08
C ILE A 559 23.93 -1.47 5.05
N LEU A 560 24.60 -1.68 6.18
CA LEU A 560 24.87 -0.64 7.18
C LEU A 560 25.82 0.46 6.71
N GLU A 561 26.70 0.18 5.74
CA GLU A 561 27.49 1.22 5.09
C GLU A 561 26.65 2.14 4.18
N LEU A 562 25.60 1.59 3.57
CA LEU A 562 24.71 2.30 2.64
C LEU A 562 23.55 3.00 3.38
N SER A 563 22.98 2.31 4.37
CA SER A 563 21.90 2.78 5.25
C SER A 563 22.27 2.47 6.71
N PRO A 564 23.04 3.35 7.38
CA PRO A 564 23.49 3.12 8.75
C PRO A 564 22.36 2.92 9.77
N CYS A 565 21.17 3.42 9.46
CA CYS A 565 19.99 3.34 10.34
C CYS A 565 19.02 2.21 9.98
N ASP A 566 19.35 1.34 9.02
CA ASP A 566 18.51 0.18 8.71
C ASP A 566 18.38 -0.70 9.95
N LYS A 567 17.19 -0.75 10.53
CA LYS A 567 16.98 -1.39 11.83
C LYS A 567 17.14 -2.90 11.72
N LYS A 568 16.59 -3.49 10.67
CA LYS A 568 16.62 -4.92 10.43
C LYS A 568 18.05 -5.43 10.24
N ALA A 569 18.85 -4.73 9.44
CA ALA A 569 20.23 -5.07 9.21
C ALA A 569 21.05 -5.00 10.51
N ARG A 570 20.78 -3.99 11.35
CA ARG A 570 21.42 -3.86 12.66
C ARG A 570 21.06 -5.02 13.59
N THR A 571 19.79 -5.33 13.77
CA THR A 571 19.33 -6.45 14.61
C THR A 571 19.90 -7.79 14.12
N ASN A 572 19.88 -8.04 12.82
CA ASN A 572 20.43 -9.27 12.25
C ASN A 572 21.96 -9.34 12.41
N ALA A 573 22.67 -8.22 12.23
CA ALA A 573 24.11 -8.14 12.43
C ALA A 573 24.46 -8.48 13.88
N LEU A 574 23.77 -7.89 14.86
CA LEU A 574 23.98 -8.14 16.28
C LEU A 574 23.69 -9.60 16.65
N GLY A 575 22.60 -10.15 16.12
CA GLY A 575 22.24 -11.57 16.28
C GLY A 575 23.34 -12.53 15.80
N LEU A 576 23.94 -12.28 14.62
CA LEU A 576 25.03 -13.11 14.11
C LEU A 576 26.32 -12.95 14.95
N LEU A 577 26.59 -11.74 15.45
CA LEU A 577 27.80 -11.47 16.22
C LEU A 577 27.79 -12.04 17.62
N SER A 578 26.62 -12.17 18.23
CA SER A 578 26.50 -12.92 19.48
C SER A 578 26.90 -14.40 19.34
N ARG A 579 26.87 -14.95 18.12
CA ARG A 579 27.12 -16.37 17.81
C ARG A 579 28.49 -16.64 17.19
N GLN A 580 29.14 -15.62 16.63
CA GLN A 580 30.44 -15.75 15.96
C GLN A 580 31.61 -15.26 16.83
N LYS A 581 32.81 -15.82 16.58
CA LYS A 581 34.08 -15.20 17.01
C LYS A 581 34.32 -13.97 16.11
N LEU A 582 33.88 -12.79 16.57
CA LEU A 582 33.98 -11.48 15.88
C LEU A 582 35.28 -11.34 15.04
N ASP A 583 35.21 -10.91 13.77
CA ASP A 583 36.37 -10.40 13.00
C ASP A 583 36.78 -9.00 13.52
N GLN A 584 38.01 -8.54 13.27
CA GLN A 584 38.49 -7.20 13.61
C GLN A 584 37.73 -6.06 12.91
N ARG A 585 37.17 -6.31 11.72
CA ARG A 585 36.49 -5.28 10.90
C ARG A 585 35.05 -5.01 11.34
N THR A 586 34.42 -5.98 11.99
CA THR A 586 33.02 -5.93 12.41
C THR A 586 32.72 -4.86 13.47
N PRO A 587 33.50 -4.76 14.57
CA PRO A 587 33.42 -3.66 15.54
C PRO A 587 33.26 -2.25 14.98
N ASP A 588 34.00 -1.92 13.93
CA ASP A 588 34.05 -0.57 13.37
C ASP A 588 32.75 -0.20 12.64
N THR A 589 32.08 -1.18 12.04
CA THR A 589 30.83 -0.93 11.28
C THR A 589 29.66 -0.72 12.23
N LEU A 590 29.53 -1.54 13.26
CA LEU A 590 28.52 -1.32 14.31
C LEU A 590 28.74 -0.01 15.06
N ARG A 591 30.00 0.37 15.33
CA ARG A 591 30.32 1.67 15.90
C ARG A 591 29.76 2.80 15.03
N ARG A 592 30.06 2.77 13.72
CA ARG A 592 29.61 3.81 12.79
C ARG A 592 28.09 3.85 12.69
N ALA A 593 27.42 2.71 12.70
CA ALA A 593 25.95 2.65 12.73
C ALA A 593 25.38 3.26 14.02
N ALA A 594 25.95 2.93 15.18
CA ALA A 594 25.54 3.49 16.47
C ALA A 594 25.77 5.00 16.57
N GLU A 595 26.88 5.50 16.02
CA GLU A 595 27.18 6.93 15.95
C GLU A 595 26.29 7.68 14.95
N ALA A 596 25.87 7.02 13.86
CA ALA A 596 25.02 7.62 12.84
C ALA A 596 23.54 7.73 13.26
N CYS A 597 23.08 6.87 14.17
CA CYS A 597 21.66 6.71 14.51
C CYS A 597 21.43 6.80 16.02
N PRO A 598 21.65 7.98 16.65
CA PRO A 598 21.62 8.13 18.11
C PRO A 598 20.21 8.00 18.73
N GLU A 599 19.15 8.04 17.92
CA GLU A 599 17.76 7.87 18.35
C GLU A 599 17.40 6.40 18.63
N ASP A 600 18.19 5.44 18.12
CA ASP A 600 17.92 4.02 18.29
C ASP A 600 18.54 3.47 19.57
N LEU A 601 17.80 3.60 20.65
CA LEU A 601 18.23 3.23 22.00
C LEU A 601 18.56 1.73 22.12
N GLU A 602 17.89 0.87 21.35
CA GLU A 602 18.11 -0.58 21.40
C GLU A 602 19.47 -0.94 20.77
N LEU A 603 19.81 -0.34 19.62
CA LEU A 603 21.14 -0.46 19.04
C LEU A 603 22.22 0.05 20.00
N LEU A 604 22.02 1.25 20.57
CA LEU A 604 22.99 1.83 21.51
C LEU A 604 23.24 0.90 22.70
N ASN A 605 22.16 0.31 23.22
CA ASN A 605 22.22 -0.65 24.29
C ASN A 605 22.98 -1.93 23.89
N GLU A 606 22.64 -2.56 22.77
CA GLU A 606 23.32 -3.78 22.33
C GLU A 606 24.80 -3.56 22.00
N TYR A 607 25.14 -2.42 21.40
CA TYR A 607 26.53 -2.05 21.15
C TYR A 607 27.30 -1.80 22.45
N ALA A 608 26.68 -1.13 23.43
CA ALA A 608 27.25 -0.96 24.77
C ALA A 608 27.48 -2.30 25.48
N TRP A 609 26.51 -3.23 25.37
CA TRP A 609 26.62 -4.58 25.91
C TRP A 609 27.82 -5.33 25.34
N LEU A 610 28.01 -5.27 24.01
CA LEU A 610 29.15 -5.89 23.34
C LEU A 610 30.48 -5.27 23.79
N LEU A 611 30.56 -3.94 23.91
CA LEU A 611 31.75 -3.24 24.40
C LEU A 611 32.09 -3.59 25.87
N ALA A 612 31.07 -3.89 26.68
CA ALA A 612 31.25 -4.26 28.08
C ALA A 612 31.64 -5.74 28.27
N THR A 613 31.01 -6.64 27.52
CA THR A 613 31.00 -8.08 27.86
C THR A 613 31.76 -8.98 26.89
N SER A 614 32.21 -8.48 25.73
CA SER A 614 32.89 -9.30 24.73
C SER A 614 34.12 -10.03 25.31
N PRO A 615 34.41 -11.29 24.92
CA PRO A 615 35.62 -11.98 25.35
C PRO A 615 36.91 -11.33 24.81
N ARG A 616 36.82 -10.57 23.70
CA ARG A 616 37.96 -9.94 23.03
C ARG A 616 38.43 -8.66 23.73
N THR A 617 39.65 -8.69 24.27
CA THR A 617 40.28 -7.56 24.97
C THR A 617 40.53 -6.34 24.09
N ASP A 618 40.74 -6.54 22.79
CA ASP A 618 41.02 -5.46 21.83
C ASP A 618 39.75 -4.72 21.37
N PHE A 619 38.58 -5.29 21.65
CA PHE A 619 37.29 -4.68 21.35
C PHE A 619 36.62 -4.07 22.58
N ARG A 620 36.78 -4.67 23.77
CA ARG A 620 36.18 -4.15 24.99
C ARG A 620 36.61 -2.72 25.29
N ASN A 621 35.67 -1.89 25.72
CA ASN A 621 35.92 -0.51 26.10
C ASN A 621 34.86 -0.03 27.10
N GLY A 622 35.19 -0.09 28.40
CA GLY A 622 34.27 0.31 29.47
C GLY A 622 33.82 1.78 29.38
N GLU A 623 34.70 2.70 28.99
CA GLU A 623 34.33 4.13 28.86
C GLU A 623 33.27 4.35 27.77
N LYS A 624 33.46 3.75 26.60
CA LYS A 624 32.48 3.81 25.50
C LYS A 624 31.22 3.04 25.81
N ALA A 625 31.34 1.88 26.47
CA ALA A 625 30.19 1.10 26.90
C ALA A 625 29.28 1.93 27.81
N VAL A 626 29.85 2.62 28.80
CA VAL A 626 29.10 3.51 29.69
C VAL A 626 28.42 4.62 28.88
N TYR A 627 29.18 5.34 28.03
CA TYR A 627 28.63 6.41 27.20
C TYR A 627 27.39 5.99 26.39
N PHE A 628 27.45 4.88 25.67
CA PHE A 628 26.32 4.42 24.85
C PHE A 628 25.17 3.87 25.69
N SER A 629 25.45 3.17 26.80
CA SER A 629 24.40 2.69 27.71
C SER A 629 23.67 3.83 28.44
N GLU A 630 24.38 4.91 28.80
CA GLU A 630 23.76 6.10 29.39
C GLU A 630 22.85 6.82 28.40
N LEU A 631 23.25 6.93 27.13
CA LEU A 631 22.40 7.47 26.07
C LEU A 631 21.13 6.62 25.90
N ALA A 632 21.25 5.30 25.87
CA ALA A 632 20.12 4.39 25.75
C ALA A 632 19.16 4.50 26.95
N VAL A 633 19.70 4.62 28.18
CA VAL A 633 18.91 4.78 29.41
C VAL A 633 18.25 6.16 29.47
N ALA A 634 18.96 7.23 29.15
CA ALA A 634 18.47 8.60 29.24
C ALA A 634 17.45 8.96 28.14
N GLY A 635 17.57 8.34 26.96
CA GLY A 635 16.62 8.50 25.87
C GLY A 635 15.29 7.77 26.09
N SER A 636 15.23 6.83 27.03
CA SER A 636 14.01 6.09 27.34
C SER A 636 13.22 6.75 28.48
N ASP A 637 11.94 7.07 28.23
CA ASP A 637 11.02 7.54 29.28
C ASP A 637 10.88 6.51 30.44
N SER A 638 11.12 5.23 30.15
CA SER A 638 11.21 4.16 31.15
C SER A 638 12.21 3.09 30.68
N PRO A 639 13.49 3.14 31.09
CA PRO A 639 14.52 2.21 30.62
C PRO A 639 14.15 0.78 30.98
N SER A 640 14.23 -0.16 30.03
CA SER A 640 13.89 -1.58 30.30
C SER A 640 14.94 -2.26 31.21
N LEU A 641 14.61 -3.43 31.78
CA LEU A 641 15.56 -4.17 32.63
C LEU A 641 16.88 -4.51 31.88
N PRO A 642 16.85 -4.88 30.58
CA PRO A 642 18.07 -5.00 29.77
C PRO A 642 18.92 -3.73 29.66
N HIS A 643 18.30 -2.54 29.60
CA HIS A 643 19.05 -1.28 29.54
C HIS A 643 19.86 -1.05 30.81
N LEU A 644 19.24 -1.31 31.97
CA LEU A 644 19.90 -1.18 33.26
C LEU A 644 20.96 -2.26 33.50
N ASP A 645 20.71 -3.50 33.05
CA ASP A 645 21.71 -4.59 33.15
C ASP A 645 22.95 -4.29 32.29
N THR A 646 22.75 -3.72 31.11
CA THR A 646 23.83 -3.28 30.22
C THR A 646 24.66 -2.16 30.85
N LEU A 647 24.00 -1.14 31.40
CA LEU A 647 24.67 -0.04 32.11
C LEU A 647 25.50 -0.59 33.29
N ALA A 648 24.94 -1.52 34.09
CA ALA A 648 25.67 -2.13 35.19
C ALA A 648 26.91 -2.91 34.71
N CYS A 649 26.79 -3.70 33.64
CA CYS A 649 27.91 -4.41 33.03
C CYS A 649 28.98 -3.44 32.47
N ALA A 650 28.56 -2.34 31.86
CA ALA A 650 29.45 -1.30 31.34
C ALA A 650 30.24 -0.59 32.44
N LEU A 651 29.57 -0.22 33.53
CA LEU A 651 30.19 0.38 34.72
C LEU A 651 31.21 -0.58 35.34
N ALA A 652 30.87 -1.86 35.45
CA ALA A 652 31.79 -2.88 35.94
C ALA A 652 33.02 -3.05 35.02
N GLU A 653 32.86 -3.01 33.70
CA GLU A 653 33.99 -3.07 32.75
C GLU A 653 34.89 -1.82 32.84
N LYS A 654 34.31 -0.65 33.11
CA LYS A 654 35.05 0.59 33.38
C LYS A 654 35.78 0.57 34.73
N GLY A 655 35.39 -0.32 35.64
CA GLY A 655 35.95 -0.47 36.99
C GLY A 655 35.14 0.22 38.09
N ASP A 656 33.99 0.81 37.76
CA ASP A 656 33.10 1.53 38.68
C ASP A 656 32.13 0.56 39.39
N PHE A 657 32.67 -0.45 40.08
CA PHE A 657 31.90 -1.53 40.69
C PHE A 657 30.86 -1.07 41.72
N SER A 658 31.12 0.03 42.44
CA SER A 658 30.16 0.57 43.41
C SER A 658 28.86 1.04 42.74
N GLU A 659 28.97 1.67 41.58
CA GLU A 659 27.83 2.15 40.80
C GLU A 659 27.14 1.00 40.06
N ALA A 660 27.90 0.05 39.53
CA ALA A 660 27.37 -1.19 38.94
C ALA A 660 26.50 -1.99 39.94
N ILE A 661 26.95 -2.10 41.20
CA ILE A 661 26.19 -2.74 42.29
C ILE A 661 24.88 -1.99 42.53
N GLN A 662 24.92 -0.66 42.62
CA GLN A 662 23.73 0.14 42.86
C GLN A 662 22.70 -0.04 41.74
N VAL A 663 23.10 0.11 40.48
CA VAL A 663 22.23 -0.06 39.32
C VAL A 663 21.62 -1.47 39.30
N THR A 664 22.42 -2.51 39.62
CA THR A 664 21.94 -3.90 39.66
C THR A 664 20.93 -4.13 40.79
N GLU A 665 21.13 -3.53 41.97
CA GLU A 665 20.20 -3.63 43.10
C GLU A 665 18.86 -2.93 42.80
N GLU A 666 18.90 -1.78 42.13
CA GLU A 666 17.71 -1.08 41.64
C GLU A 666 16.98 -1.90 40.56
N ASN A 667 17.71 -2.47 39.60
CA ASN A 667 17.17 -3.33 38.54
C ASN A 667 16.50 -4.58 39.11
N LEU A 668 17.13 -5.25 40.08
CA LEU A 668 16.60 -6.42 40.76
C LEU A 668 15.33 -6.10 41.57
N ALA A 669 15.30 -4.94 42.25
CA ALA A 669 14.11 -4.48 42.97
C ALA A 669 12.94 -4.27 42.01
N ARG A 670 13.20 -3.70 40.83
CA ARG A 670 12.19 -3.50 39.80
C ARG A 670 11.68 -4.81 39.21
N ALA A 671 12.56 -5.71 38.80
CA ALA A 671 12.21 -7.03 38.28
C ALA A 671 11.31 -7.82 39.26
N ARG A 672 11.58 -7.73 40.57
CA ARG A 672 10.72 -8.33 41.61
C ARG A 672 9.35 -7.66 41.69
N SER A 673 9.27 -6.34 41.56
CA SER A 673 8.01 -5.59 41.57
C SER A 673 7.15 -5.88 40.34
N GLU A 674 7.79 -6.07 39.19
CA GLU A 674 7.17 -6.40 37.89
C GLU A 674 6.82 -7.89 37.78
N LYS A 675 7.24 -8.72 38.76
CA LYS A 675 7.04 -10.18 38.82
C LYS A 675 7.63 -10.91 37.62
N GLU A 676 8.84 -10.51 37.23
CA GLU A 676 9.59 -11.17 36.17
C GLU A 676 9.87 -12.65 36.49
N PRO A 677 10.08 -13.50 35.46
CA PRO A 677 10.41 -14.90 35.64
C PRO A 677 11.66 -15.13 36.50
N ALA A 678 11.71 -16.27 37.19
CA ALA A 678 12.82 -16.63 38.09
C ALA A 678 14.20 -16.56 37.42
N PHE A 679 14.30 -16.94 36.14
CA PHE A 679 15.59 -16.90 35.42
C PHE A 679 16.15 -15.48 35.28
N VAL A 680 15.30 -14.45 35.21
CA VAL A 680 15.73 -13.04 35.15
C VAL A 680 16.28 -12.60 36.50
N LEU A 681 15.61 -13.00 37.59
CA LEU A 681 16.07 -12.72 38.95
C LEU A 681 17.40 -13.42 39.25
N ASP A 682 17.52 -14.71 38.89
CA ASP A 682 18.73 -15.50 39.07
C ASP A 682 19.91 -14.90 38.30
N LEU A 683 19.66 -14.41 37.07
CA LEU A 683 20.65 -13.71 36.25
C LEU A 683 21.15 -12.45 36.98
N LEU A 684 20.25 -11.55 37.39
CA LEU A 684 20.62 -10.30 38.05
C LEU A 684 21.30 -10.52 39.41
N GLU A 685 20.89 -11.55 40.17
CA GLU A 685 21.55 -11.93 41.42
C GLU A 685 22.98 -12.46 41.19
N SER A 686 23.19 -13.23 40.12
CA SER A 686 24.51 -13.67 39.68
C SER A 686 25.41 -12.49 39.26
N ARG A 687 24.85 -11.51 38.54
CA ARG A 687 25.53 -10.25 38.18
C ARG A 687 25.97 -9.50 39.43
N LEU A 688 25.05 -9.32 40.38
CA LEU A 688 25.31 -8.64 41.65
C LEU A 688 26.43 -9.31 42.47
N ALA A 689 26.45 -10.64 42.53
CA ALA A 689 27.51 -11.40 43.20
C ALA A 689 28.88 -11.20 42.55
N SER A 690 28.91 -11.17 41.21
CA SER A 690 30.12 -10.92 40.43
C SER A 690 30.66 -9.50 40.69
N PHE A 691 29.79 -8.49 40.65
CA PHE A 691 30.19 -7.10 40.90
C PHE A 691 30.65 -6.86 42.34
N LYS A 692 30.03 -7.50 43.34
CA LYS A 692 30.49 -7.48 44.74
C LYS A 692 31.87 -8.11 44.94
N SER A 693 32.28 -8.95 44.01
CA SER A 693 33.61 -9.58 43.97
C SER A 693 34.59 -8.85 43.05
N ASN A 694 34.25 -7.62 42.59
CA ASN A 694 34.99 -6.83 41.61
C ASN A 694 35.27 -7.58 40.30
N GLN A 695 34.32 -8.40 39.86
CA GLN A 695 34.41 -9.17 38.62
C GLN A 695 33.44 -8.62 37.57
N ALA A 696 33.99 -8.15 36.45
CA ALA A 696 33.22 -7.76 35.29
C ALA A 696 32.68 -9.00 34.53
N ILE A 697 31.57 -8.81 33.83
CA ILE A 697 30.89 -9.89 33.12
C ILE A 697 31.54 -10.12 31.76
N ARG A 698 31.64 -11.40 31.38
CA ARG A 698 32.09 -11.83 30.06
C ARG A 698 31.03 -12.73 29.45
N GLN A 699 30.80 -12.58 28.16
CA GLN A 699 30.16 -13.62 27.38
C GLN A 699 31.10 -14.83 27.36
N GLU A 700 30.54 -16.02 27.58
CA GLU A 700 31.29 -17.26 27.46
C GLU A 700 31.76 -17.42 26.00
N GLU A 701 33.02 -17.81 25.78
CA GLU A 701 33.41 -18.30 24.46
C GLU A 701 32.59 -19.57 24.18
N PRO A 702 31.96 -19.72 23.01
CA PRO A 702 31.34 -20.99 22.66
C PRO A 702 32.41 -22.07 22.73
N SER A 703 32.23 -23.05 23.61
CA SER A 703 33.13 -24.20 23.67
C SER A 703 33.12 -24.89 22.31
N ASP A 704 34.29 -25.18 21.73
CA ASP A 704 34.43 -25.93 20.46
C ASP A 704 33.90 -27.40 20.55
N GLN A 705 33.05 -27.74 21.53
CA GLN A 705 32.53 -29.08 21.84
C GLN A 705 31.03 -29.29 21.55
N GLN A 706 30.36 -28.41 20.81
CA GLN A 706 28.96 -28.62 20.35
C GLN A 706 28.84 -28.76 18.83
N ASN A 707 29.79 -29.45 18.20
CA ASN A 707 29.69 -29.95 16.82
C ASN A 707 29.99 -31.46 16.79
N ASP A 708 29.15 -32.26 17.47
CA ASP A 708 29.03 -33.71 17.27
C ASP A 708 27.57 -34.12 17.11
#